data_AF-A0AAU5A9D3-F1
#
_entry.id   AF-A0AAU5A9D3-F1
#
_cell.length_a   1.000
_cell.length_b   1.000
_cell.length_c   1.000
_cell.angle_alpha   90.00
_cell.angle_beta   90.00
_cell.angle_gamma   90.00
#
_symmetry.space_group_name_H-M   'P 1'
#
loop_
_entity.id
_entity.type
_entity.pdbx_description
1 polymer ?
#
loop_
_entity_poly.entity_id
_entity_poly.type
_entity_poly.pdbx_seq_one_letter_code
_entity_poly.pdbx_strand_id
1 'polypeptide(L)'
;MTNIPPPAEELRILDHELRQLDARRAQLLARRSWLLGVLRSAEAQAPAWGPAQTPAIWSAPAPRPRPEATAPSVQNVLLVLGGVLLTVAAIAFTLVSWGHLGIAGRAAVLGAVTFAALAAPVPLLKRGLRSTAESVAGLGLVLTVLDAYALHEAALPEVDGTGYAAAATALLAVLWTAYGRSLGALRLPFPAAMATAQLPLLLWVVAAGAGHHTITAALLVTAAFDTVVALSVSVRSVRVVASVGAYGTGAWGVLAAGWLSWEATGPGAAARAAALLALAAAIALGAAWRAPAAQAAPGLSLTGGLITVAAAGGVLRSVLPDAWTVPGHLVCGVALLAVRGTRLPESVRRGLRWSSASVQALAVAWALPLVTVVLVGPVGWVDRVWSGAPSDARDAVTVSTPWPSNMETAPLVPAAVAAVLFLALRGGPHRSLALSGALGLAWAAVLVLPATLELPYAAGLLTLGVTTAAALTAAAYSRRADLTGDGAERPTGPPARPRLSPITLTTLGLALLTSLHLVALSLAAETATLAVLGSLTALFAAVAAWQKHEIRAVSAAVSLAYATALACATGASLGWQPHHIALLVLLVPATAALLAARFKDATPTLSVEITGAVAALVAIGLAVMEPPVLALVLALCGVIAAGTAVRPDRRQVGYAAAALFVLATWVRLASWEVGSPEAYTLPVTVPALVVGFVRRRRDQRTSSWTAYGPGLSVTLLPSLLAAWGDLDWPRPLLLGAAALLVTLVGARQRLQALLVLGGGTLALVALHELAPYIAQAMGAVPRWVPPALAGLLLLALGATYEQRLRDARRVREVLGRMR
;
A
#
# COMPACT_ATOMS: atom_id res chain seq x y z
N MET A 1 -14.83 -31.93 10.69
CA MET A 1 -13.94 -33.02 10.24
C MET A 1 -12.86 -32.39 9.38
N THR A 2 -11.70 -32.10 9.95
CA THR A 2 -10.52 -31.62 9.23
C THR A 2 -9.89 -32.80 8.52
N ASN A 3 -9.85 -32.78 7.19
CA ASN A 3 -9.21 -33.81 6.38
C ASN A 3 -7.72 -33.87 6.75
N ILE A 4 -7.32 -34.94 7.44
CA ILE A 4 -5.91 -35.23 7.70
C ILE A 4 -5.33 -35.70 6.35
N PRO A 5 -4.31 -35.01 5.81
CA PRO A 5 -3.69 -35.43 4.56
C PRO A 5 -3.02 -36.81 4.73
N PRO A 6 -2.85 -37.58 3.64
CA PRO A 6 -2.15 -38.86 3.71
C PRO A 6 -0.75 -38.67 4.32
N PRO A 7 -0.24 -39.62 5.13
CA PRO A 7 0.95 -39.43 5.96
C PRO A 7 2.22 -39.05 5.18
N ALA A 8 2.32 -39.41 3.89
CA ALA A 8 3.41 -38.99 3.02
C ALA A 8 3.39 -37.48 2.69
N GLU A 9 2.20 -36.88 2.63
CA GLU A 9 2.00 -35.46 2.37
C GLU A 9 2.19 -34.63 3.64
N GLU A 10 1.75 -35.15 4.79
CA GLU A 10 2.04 -34.57 6.11
C GLU A 10 3.55 -34.54 6.41
N LEU A 11 4.27 -35.62 6.13
CA LEU A 11 5.72 -35.68 6.31
C LEU A 11 6.46 -34.69 5.40
N ARG A 12 5.99 -34.51 4.15
CA ARG A 12 6.53 -33.49 3.24
C ARG A 12 6.32 -32.06 3.74
N ILE A 13 5.17 -31.79 4.35
CA ILE A 13 4.87 -30.48 4.96
C ILE A 13 5.80 -30.24 6.14
N LEU A 14 5.96 -31.22 7.03
CA LEU A 14 6.87 -31.14 8.18
C LEU A 14 8.33 -30.95 7.75
N ASP A 15 8.80 -31.68 6.74
CA ASP A 15 10.15 -31.51 6.18
C ASP A 15 10.35 -30.14 5.51
N HIS A 16 9.27 -29.52 4.99
CA HIS A 16 9.33 -28.18 4.45
C HIS A 16 9.43 -27.13 5.56
N GLU A 17 8.61 -27.25 6.61
CA GLU A 17 8.62 -26.37 7.78
C GLU A 17 9.97 -26.42 8.52
N LEU A 18 10.53 -27.62 8.72
CA LEU A 18 11.85 -27.78 9.33
C LEU A 18 12.95 -27.09 8.50
N ARG A 19 12.91 -27.23 7.17
CA ARG A 19 13.85 -26.52 6.28
C ARG A 19 13.70 -25.01 6.35
N GLN A 20 12.47 -24.49 6.47
CA GLN A 20 12.24 -23.05 6.64
C GLN A 20 12.80 -22.54 7.97
N LEU A 21 12.63 -23.29 9.06
CA LEU A 21 13.19 -22.95 10.36
C LEU A 21 14.72 -22.94 10.34
N ASP A 22 15.35 -23.91 9.68
CA ASP A 22 16.81 -23.96 9.53
C ASP A 22 17.33 -22.79 8.69
N ALA A 23 16.65 -22.44 7.60
CA ALA A 23 16.99 -21.26 6.79
C ALA A 23 16.87 -19.96 7.62
N ARG A 24 15.81 -19.83 8.43
CA ARG A 24 15.62 -18.68 9.32
C ARG A 24 16.71 -18.59 10.39
N ARG A 25 17.10 -19.72 10.97
CA ARG A 25 18.21 -19.81 11.93
C ARG A 25 19.52 -19.37 11.29
N ALA A 26 19.84 -19.85 10.09
CA ALA A 26 21.04 -19.47 9.36
C ALA A 26 21.08 -17.96 9.06
N GLN A 27 19.94 -17.38 8.65
CA GLN A 27 19.82 -15.94 8.42
C GLN A 27 20.10 -15.11 9.69
N LEU A 28 19.55 -15.52 10.83
CA LEU A 28 19.77 -14.83 12.11
C LEU A 28 21.24 -14.92 12.56
N LEU A 29 21.89 -16.07 12.36
CA LEU A 29 23.32 -16.23 12.65
C LEU A 29 24.20 -15.37 11.75
N ALA A 30 23.89 -15.27 10.46
CA ALA A 30 24.59 -14.38 9.52
C ALA A 30 24.38 -12.90 9.87
N ARG A 31 23.18 -12.52 10.31
CA ARG A 31 22.92 -11.14 10.76
C ARG A 31 23.69 -10.81 12.04
N ARG A 32 23.79 -11.76 12.97
CA ARG A 32 24.58 -11.62 14.20
C ARG A 32 26.07 -11.44 13.90
N SER A 33 26.65 -12.27 13.03
CA SER A 33 28.07 -12.15 12.67
C SER A 33 28.38 -10.82 11.99
N TRP A 34 27.49 -10.35 11.11
CA TRP A 34 27.60 -9.04 10.48
C TRP A 34 27.56 -7.90 11.51
N LEU A 35 26.61 -7.92 12.45
CA LEU A 35 26.50 -6.90 13.51
C LEU A 35 27.75 -6.86 14.39
N LEU A 36 28.34 -8.01 14.70
CA LEU A 36 29.61 -8.07 15.45
C LEU A 36 30.78 -7.47 14.65
N GLY A 37 30.81 -7.63 13.33
CA GLY A 37 31.79 -6.98 12.46
C GLY A 37 31.64 -5.45 12.44
N VAL A 38 30.41 -4.95 12.41
CA VAL A 38 30.11 -3.51 12.46
C VAL A 38 30.54 -2.90 13.80
N LEU A 39 30.27 -3.58 14.92
CA LEU A 39 30.68 -3.09 16.25
C LEU A 39 32.21 -3.05 16.40
N ARG A 40 32.92 -4.07 15.91
CA ARG A 40 34.41 -4.10 15.94
C ARG A 40 35.05 -3.04 15.06
N SER A 41 34.46 -2.75 13.90
CA SER A 41 34.96 -1.68 13.02
C SER A 41 34.69 -0.29 13.58
N ALA A 42 33.58 -0.10 14.29
CA ALA A 42 33.29 1.14 15.02
C ALA A 42 34.28 1.38 16.18
N GLU A 43 34.69 0.33 16.91
CA GLU A 43 35.74 0.43 17.94
C GLU A 43 37.12 0.76 17.34
N ALA A 44 37.44 0.23 16.16
CA ALA A 44 38.71 0.51 15.48
C ALA A 44 38.82 1.93 14.89
N GLN A 45 37.69 2.65 14.73
CA GLN A 45 37.63 3.99 14.15
C GLN A 45 37.58 5.13 15.19
N ALA A 46 37.66 4.82 16.49
CA ALA A 46 37.77 5.85 17.52
C ALA A 46 39.12 6.59 17.43
N PRO A 47 39.15 7.94 17.36
CA PRO A 47 40.39 8.69 17.12
C PRO A 47 41.35 8.62 18.32
N ALA A 48 42.58 8.17 18.04
CA ALA A 48 43.67 8.04 19.00
C ALA A 48 44.23 9.41 19.42
N TRP A 49 44.07 9.78 20.69
CA TRP A 49 44.89 10.79 21.36
C TRP A 49 46.12 10.13 22.01
N GLY A 50 47.28 10.79 21.89
CA GLY A 50 48.62 10.27 22.14
C GLY A 50 49.02 9.93 23.59
N PRO A 51 50.25 9.41 23.79
CA PRO A 51 50.57 8.48 24.88
C PRO A 51 51.11 9.16 26.14
N ALA A 52 50.55 8.83 27.30
CA ALA A 52 51.22 8.97 28.58
C ALA A 52 51.71 7.58 29.02
N GLN A 53 53.01 7.48 29.25
CA GLN A 53 53.68 6.27 29.73
C GLN A 53 53.14 5.87 31.11
N THR A 54 52.59 4.67 31.20
CA THR A 54 52.39 3.95 32.47
C THR A 54 53.01 2.55 32.32
N PRO A 55 53.69 2.04 33.37
CA PRO A 55 54.58 0.91 33.26
C PRO A 55 53.82 -0.41 33.07
N ALA A 56 54.51 -1.36 32.48
CA ALA A 56 54.04 -2.71 32.19
C ALA A 56 53.40 -3.38 33.42
N ILE A 57 52.07 -3.46 33.42
CA ILE A 57 51.32 -4.34 34.31
C ILE A 57 50.31 -5.10 33.44
N TRP A 58 50.65 -6.36 33.15
CA TRP A 58 49.74 -7.48 32.89
C TRP A 58 48.69 -7.31 31.80
N SER A 59 48.80 -8.15 30.77
CA SER A 59 47.76 -8.48 29.81
C SER A 59 46.38 -8.59 30.49
N ALA A 60 45.49 -7.65 30.18
CA ALA A 60 44.10 -7.75 30.58
C ALA A 60 43.49 -9.00 29.92
N PRO A 61 42.90 -9.94 30.69
CA PRO A 61 42.23 -11.08 30.09
C PRO A 61 41.00 -10.58 29.31
N ALA A 62 40.77 -11.18 28.14
CA ALA A 62 39.59 -10.95 27.32
C ALA A 62 38.30 -10.94 28.17
N PRO A 63 37.29 -10.11 27.86
CA PRO A 63 36.05 -10.09 28.61
C PRO A 63 35.43 -11.49 28.57
N ARG A 64 35.44 -12.17 29.72
CA ARG A 64 34.80 -13.47 29.87
C ARG A 64 33.32 -13.34 29.52
N PRO A 65 32.72 -14.31 28.82
CA PRO A 65 31.28 -14.34 28.66
C PRO A 65 30.65 -14.30 30.06
N ARG A 66 29.70 -13.38 30.25
CA ARG A 66 28.92 -13.33 31.49
C ARG A 66 28.25 -14.69 31.68
N PRO A 67 28.36 -15.32 32.86
CA PRO A 67 27.62 -16.54 33.17
C PRO A 67 26.12 -16.23 33.12
N GLU A 68 25.33 -17.11 32.52
CA GLU A 68 23.85 -17.05 32.52
C GLU A 68 23.21 -17.30 33.90
N ALA A 69 24.02 -17.52 34.94
CA ALA A 69 23.57 -17.45 36.33
C ALA A 69 24.75 -17.07 37.23
N THR A 70 24.66 -15.90 37.88
CA THR A 70 25.56 -15.57 39.00
C THR A 70 25.10 -16.33 40.24
N ALA A 71 26.04 -16.81 41.07
CA ALA A 71 25.81 -17.51 42.35
C ALA A 71 24.79 -16.87 43.34
N PRO A 72 24.43 -15.57 43.30
CA PRO A 72 23.31 -15.03 44.08
C PRO A 72 21.92 -15.49 43.59
N SER A 73 21.76 -16.08 42.40
CA SER A 73 20.45 -16.49 41.89
C SER A 73 19.94 -17.79 42.52
N VAL A 74 20.80 -18.77 42.78
CA VAL A 74 20.40 -20.04 43.42
C VAL A 74 20.06 -19.82 44.89
N GLN A 75 20.81 -18.98 45.60
CA GLN A 75 20.51 -18.62 46.98
C GLN A 75 19.19 -17.83 47.09
N ASN A 76 18.95 -16.89 46.17
CA ASN A 76 17.67 -16.16 46.11
C ASN A 76 16.51 -17.06 45.67
N VAL A 77 16.73 -18.00 44.76
CA VAL A 77 15.71 -18.98 44.35
C VAL A 77 15.39 -19.94 45.50
N LEU A 78 16.38 -20.45 46.23
CA LEU A 78 16.18 -21.30 47.41
C LEU A 78 15.50 -20.54 48.56
N LEU A 79 15.84 -19.26 48.78
CA LEU A 79 15.18 -18.40 49.78
C LEU A 79 13.74 -18.07 49.38
N VAL A 80 13.47 -17.79 48.10
CA VAL A 80 12.11 -17.53 47.60
C VAL A 80 11.29 -18.81 47.63
N LEU A 81 11.84 -19.95 47.18
CA LEU A 81 11.16 -21.25 47.22
C LEU A 81 10.89 -21.66 48.68
N GLY A 82 11.84 -21.45 49.58
CA GLY A 82 11.68 -21.66 51.02
C GLY A 82 10.61 -20.76 51.64
N GLY A 83 10.59 -19.47 51.28
CA GLY A 83 9.54 -18.53 51.71
C GLY A 83 8.16 -18.88 51.15
N VAL A 84 8.08 -19.33 49.90
CA VAL A 84 6.84 -19.80 49.26
C VAL A 84 6.35 -21.08 49.92
N LEU A 85 7.21 -22.07 50.17
CA LEU A 85 6.87 -23.31 50.86
C LEU A 85 6.39 -23.04 52.29
N LEU A 86 7.05 -22.12 53.03
CA LEU A 86 6.60 -21.73 54.37
C LEU A 86 5.26 -20.99 54.34
N THR A 87 5.04 -20.15 53.33
CA THR A 87 3.77 -19.45 53.10
C THR A 87 2.65 -20.44 52.80
N VAL A 88 2.88 -21.42 51.91
CA VAL A 88 1.94 -22.50 51.61
C VAL A 88 1.67 -23.34 52.86
N ALA A 89 2.69 -23.65 53.66
CA ALA A 89 2.52 -24.36 54.93
C ALA A 89 1.69 -23.55 55.93
N ALA A 90 1.88 -22.24 56.04
CA ALA A 90 1.08 -21.36 56.89
C ALA A 90 -0.38 -21.25 56.38
N ILE A 91 -0.60 -21.19 55.07
CA ILE A 91 -1.94 -21.21 54.44
C ILE A 91 -2.62 -22.56 54.68
N ALA A 92 -1.92 -23.67 54.50
CA ALA A 92 -2.45 -25.01 54.76
C ALA A 92 -2.76 -25.22 56.25
N PHE A 93 -1.89 -24.74 57.15
CA PHE A 93 -2.13 -24.80 58.59
C PHE A 93 -3.36 -23.98 59.00
N THR A 94 -3.57 -22.80 58.39
CA THR A 94 -4.74 -21.96 58.64
C THR A 94 -6.04 -22.53 58.04
N LEU A 95 -5.99 -23.25 56.91
CA LEU A 95 -7.18 -23.79 56.23
C LEU A 95 -7.54 -25.25 56.57
N VAL A 96 -6.58 -26.12 56.89
CA VAL A 96 -6.77 -27.61 56.89
C VAL A 96 -6.70 -28.24 58.29
N SER A 97 -6.14 -27.57 59.30
CA SER A 97 -6.00 -28.15 60.65
C SER A 97 -7.30 -28.03 61.46
N TRP A 98 -8.24 -28.97 61.31
CA TRP A 98 -9.58 -28.92 61.94
C TRP A 98 -9.79 -29.80 63.18
N GLY A 99 -8.79 -30.55 63.64
CA GLY A 99 -8.99 -31.60 64.65
C GLY A 99 -9.32 -31.14 66.08
N HIS A 100 -8.45 -30.36 66.75
CA HIS A 100 -8.51 -30.24 68.22
C HIS A 100 -8.22 -28.84 68.81
N LEU A 101 -7.84 -27.85 68.00
CA LEU A 101 -7.61 -26.47 68.45
C LEU A 101 -8.81 -25.60 68.07
N GLY A 102 -9.45 -24.96 69.04
CA GLY A 102 -10.49 -23.94 68.81
C GLY A 102 -9.95 -22.73 68.05
N ILE A 103 -10.82 -21.95 67.41
CA ILE A 103 -10.45 -20.84 66.52
C ILE A 103 -9.55 -19.81 67.24
N ALA A 104 -9.82 -19.51 68.50
CA ALA A 104 -9.00 -18.63 69.35
C ALA A 104 -7.57 -19.19 69.61
N GLY A 105 -7.43 -20.52 69.78
CA GLY A 105 -6.13 -21.16 69.97
C GLY A 105 -5.26 -21.10 68.72
N ARG A 106 -5.87 -21.18 67.53
CA ARG A 106 -5.17 -21.05 66.24
C ARG A 106 -4.70 -19.62 66.00
N ALA A 107 -5.54 -18.63 66.31
CA ALA A 107 -5.19 -17.21 66.22
C ALA A 107 -4.03 -16.84 67.18
N ALA A 108 -4.01 -17.39 68.40
CA ALA A 108 -2.93 -17.17 69.35
C ALA A 108 -1.59 -17.77 68.87
N VAL A 109 -1.61 -18.99 68.31
CA VAL A 109 -0.41 -19.64 67.76
C VAL A 109 0.10 -18.87 66.53
N LEU A 110 -0.78 -18.48 65.61
CA LEU A 110 -0.42 -17.70 64.43
C LEU A 110 0.19 -16.35 64.83
N GLY A 111 -0.45 -15.61 65.74
CA GLY A 111 0.05 -14.34 66.25
C GLY A 111 1.40 -14.44 66.97
N ALA A 112 1.66 -15.53 67.72
CA ALA A 112 2.97 -15.79 68.32
C ALA A 112 4.07 -16.02 67.26
N VAL A 113 3.74 -16.77 66.19
CA VAL A 113 4.65 -16.99 65.05
C VAL A 113 4.90 -15.68 64.29
N THR A 114 3.87 -14.87 64.08
CA THR A 114 4.00 -13.55 63.44
C THR A 114 4.87 -12.60 64.25
N PHE A 115 4.69 -12.56 65.58
CA PHE A 115 5.54 -11.75 66.46
C PHE A 115 7.00 -12.20 66.39
N ALA A 116 7.25 -13.51 66.43
CA ALA A 116 8.61 -14.05 66.29
C ALA A 116 9.22 -13.69 64.92
N ALA A 117 8.44 -13.79 63.85
CA ALA A 117 8.88 -13.43 62.50
C ALA A 117 9.16 -11.91 62.35
N LEU A 118 8.39 -11.04 63.01
CA LEU A 118 8.62 -9.58 63.01
C LEU A 118 9.76 -9.14 63.94
N ALA A 119 10.07 -9.90 65.00
CA ALA A 119 11.17 -9.61 65.92
C ALA A 119 12.54 -10.11 65.42
N ALA A 120 12.58 -11.24 64.69
CA ALA A 120 13.81 -11.87 64.18
C ALA A 120 14.72 -10.97 63.31
N PRO A 121 14.19 -10.03 62.48
CA PRO A 121 15.02 -9.09 61.73
C PRO A 121 15.91 -8.18 62.60
N VAL A 122 15.51 -7.88 63.85
CA VAL A 122 16.27 -6.99 64.76
C VAL A 122 17.67 -7.53 65.09
N PRO A 123 17.84 -8.76 65.63
CA PRO A 123 19.16 -9.33 65.88
C PRO A 123 19.92 -9.68 64.60
N LEU A 124 19.24 -10.02 63.50
CA LEU A 124 19.87 -10.32 62.22
C LEU A 124 20.53 -9.08 61.60
N LEU A 125 19.89 -7.91 61.72
CA LEU A 125 20.46 -6.63 61.30
C LEU A 125 21.67 -6.23 62.16
N LYS A 126 21.62 -6.46 63.48
CA LYS A 126 22.78 -6.27 64.38
C LYS A 126 23.98 -7.16 64.01
N ARG A 127 23.74 -8.31 63.38
CA ARG A 127 24.76 -9.26 62.90
C ARG A 127 25.18 -9.04 61.43
N GLY A 128 24.65 -8.01 60.75
CA GLY A 128 24.99 -7.70 59.36
C GLY A 128 24.30 -8.56 58.29
N LEU A 129 23.38 -9.46 58.67
CA LEU A 129 22.72 -10.41 57.77
C LEU A 129 21.48 -9.81 57.08
N ARG A 130 21.69 -8.80 56.22
CA ARG A 130 20.58 -8.02 55.62
C ARG A 130 19.65 -8.82 54.72
N SER A 131 20.18 -9.71 53.86
CA SER A 131 19.36 -10.48 52.91
C SER A 131 18.39 -11.42 53.64
N THR A 132 18.86 -12.10 54.69
CA THR A 132 18.03 -13.00 55.50
C THR A 132 16.99 -12.22 56.30
N ALA A 133 17.36 -11.06 56.84
CA ALA A 133 16.42 -10.16 57.52
C ALA A 133 15.29 -9.68 56.58
N GLU A 134 15.59 -9.42 55.31
CA GLU A 134 14.57 -9.06 54.30
C GLU A 134 13.64 -10.23 53.96
N SER A 135 14.16 -11.45 53.81
CA SER A 135 13.32 -12.65 53.57
C SER A 135 12.39 -12.95 54.76
N VAL A 136 12.89 -12.82 55.98
CA VAL A 136 12.10 -13.02 57.20
C VAL A 136 11.06 -11.90 57.38
N ALA A 137 11.40 -10.65 57.06
CA ALA A 137 10.43 -9.55 57.02
C ALA A 137 9.34 -9.78 55.95
N GLY A 138 9.71 -10.35 54.79
CA GLY A 138 8.75 -10.77 53.76
C GLY A 138 7.79 -11.87 54.22
N LEU A 139 8.27 -12.84 55.00
CA LEU A 139 7.40 -13.82 55.66
C LEU A 139 6.46 -13.15 56.68
N GLY A 140 7.00 -12.23 57.50
CA GLY A 140 6.21 -11.45 58.46
C GLY A 140 5.07 -10.69 57.80
N LEU A 141 5.28 -10.13 56.60
CA LEU A 141 4.23 -9.49 55.80
C LEU A 141 3.06 -10.44 55.52
N VAL A 142 3.34 -11.63 54.99
CA VAL A 142 2.31 -12.61 54.66
C VAL A 142 1.54 -13.02 55.92
N LEU A 143 2.27 -13.28 57.01
CA LEU A 143 1.66 -13.65 58.27
C LEU A 143 0.76 -12.54 58.82
N THR A 144 1.12 -11.26 58.69
CA THR A 144 0.24 -10.16 59.14
C THR A 144 -1.07 -10.06 58.34
N VAL A 145 -1.09 -10.48 57.07
CA VAL A 145 -2.32 -10.54 56.27
C VAL A 145 -3.17 -11.74 56.70
N LEU A 146 -2.54 -12.89 56.96
CA LEU A 146 -3.22 -14.08 57.48
C LEU A 146 -3.80 -13.84 58.89
N ASP A 147 -3.08 -13.12 59.76
CA ASP A 147 -3.57 -12.72 61.07
C ASP A 147 -4.80 -11.81 60.97
N ALA A 148 -4.80 -10.87 60.04
CA ALA A 148 -5.97 -10.02 59.80
C ALA A 148 -7.19 -10.85 59.37
N TYR A 149 -7.02 -11.81 58.45
CA TYR A 149 -8.09 -12.71 58.03
C TYR A 149 -8.57 -13.62 59.17
N ALA A 150 -7.63 -14.24 59.90
CA ALA A 150 -7.94 -15.11 61.02
C ALA A 150 -8.70 -14.35 62.13
N LEU A 151 -8.33 -13.10 62.42
CA LEU A 151 -9.01 -12.27 63.40
C LEU A 151 -10.47 -11.95 62.99
N HIS A 152 -10.73 -11.75 61.69
CA HIS A 152 -12.08 -11.54 61.17
C HIS A 152 -12.96 -12.75 61.41
N GLU A 153 -12.53 -13.91 60.92
CA GLU A 153 -13.25 -15.19 61.05
C GLU A 153 -13.42 -15.62 62.51
N ALA A 154 -12.44 -15.32 63.37
CA ALA A 154 -12.41 -15.79 64.76
C ALA A 154 -13.22 -14.91 65.72
N ALA A 155 -13.09 -13.60 65.60
CA ALA A 155 -13.53 -12.67 66.63
C ALA A 155 -14.57 -11.67 66.15
N LEU A 156 -14.67 -11.44 64.83
CA LEU A 156 -15.53 -10.42 64.24
C LEU A 156 -16.32 -10.95 63.01
N PRO A 157 -16.95 -12.14 63.06
CA PRO A 157 -17.64 -12.71 61.90
C PRO A 157 -18.92 -11.93 61.51
N GLU A 158 -19.48 -11.16 62.44
CA GLU A 158 -20.67 -10.33 62.21
C GLU A 158 -20.37 -8.96 61.56
N VAL A 159 -19.09 -8.58 61.48
CA VAL A 159 -18.68 -7.33 60.83
C VAL A 159 -18.67 -7.54 59.32
N ASP A 160 -19.04 -6.54 58.53
CA ASP A 160 -18.89 -6.63 57.09
C ASP A 160 -17.41 -6.87 56.70
N GLY A 161 -17.15 -7.97 55.99
CA GLY A 161 -15.80 -8.39 55.63
C GLY A 161 -15.08 -7.38 54.74
N THR A 162 -15.79 -6.63 53.91
CA THR A 162 -15.17 -5.60 53.05
C THR A 162 -14.78 -4.35 53.85
N GLY A 163 -15.64 -3.91 54.77
CA GLY A 163 -15.33 -2.83 55.71
C GLY A 163 -14.18 -3.19 56.67
N TYR A 164 -14.15 -4.43 57.16
CA TYR A 164 -13.04 -4.92 57.99
C TYR A 164 -11.73 -4.96 57.21
N ALA A 165 -11.73 -5.47 55.97
CA ALA A 165 -10.53 -5.51 55.12
C ALA A 165 -9.98 -4.10 54.81
N ALA A 166 -10.85 -3.09 54.66
CA ALA A 166 -10.46 -1.70 54.50
C ALA A 166 -9.70 -1.18 55.73
N ALA A 167 -10.24 -1.43 56.93
CA ALA A 167 -9.60 -1.03 58.19
C ALA A 167 -8.28 -1.78 58.42
N ALA A 168 -8.25 -3.10 58.15
CA ALA A 168 -7.07 -3.92 58.29
C ALA A 168 -5.93 -3.48 57.36
N THR A 169 -6.23 -3.21 56.08
CA THR A 169 -5.22 -2.73 55.12
C THR A 169 -4.67 -1.34 55.49
N ALA A 170 -5.51 -0.45 56.03
CA ALA A 170 -5.09 0.85 56.54
C ALA A 170 -4.14 0.71 57.75
N LEU A 171 -4.51 -0.14 58.72
CA LEU A 171 -3.68 -0.44 59.88
C LEU A 171 -2.34 -1.07 59.47
N LEU A 172 -2.34 -2.02 58.53
CA LEU A 172 -1.13 -2.63 58.00
C LEU A 172 -0.24 -1.59 57.30
N ALA A 173 -0.80 -0.66 56.52
CA ALA A 173 -0.03 0.42 55.91
C ALA A 173 0.70 1.28 56.97
N VAL A 174 0.02 1.64 58.06
CA VAL A 174 0.61 2.41 59.16
C VAL A 174 1.70 1.59 59.87
N LEU A 175 1.41 0.33 60.23
CA LEU A 175 2.33 -0.55 60.93
C LEU A 175 3.61 -0.82 60.13
N TRP A 176 3.49 -1.10 58.83
CA TRP A 176 4.65 -1.34 57.96
C TRP A 176 5.47 -0.07 57.70
N THR A 177 4.82 1.10 57.66
CA THR A 177 5.52 2.39 57.59
C THR A 177 6.31 2.67 58.87
N ALA A 178 5.70 2.42 60.04
CA ALA A 178 6.34 2.58 61.34
C ALA A 178 7.50 1.58 61.53
N TYR A 179 7.31 0.32 61.13
CA TYR A 179 8.31 -0.74 61.18
C TYR A 179 9.51 -0.47 60.27
N GLY A 180 9.26 0.03 59.05
CA GLY A 180 10.32 0.47 58.14
C GLY A 180 11.13 1.64 58.71
N ARG A 181 10.46 2.59 59.36
CA ARG A 181 11.10 3.77 59.96
C ARG A 181 11.90 3.44 61.22
N SER A 182 11.44 2.50 62.05
CA SER A 182 12.13 2.10 63.29
C SER A 182 13.40 1.28 63.04
N LEU A 183 13.41 0.44 62.00
CA LEU A 183 14.57 -0.41 61.68
C LEU A 183 15.56 0.24 60.71
N GLY A 184 15.11 1.16 59.83
CA GLY A 184 15.93 2.02 58.96
C GLY A 184 16.80 1.32 57.89
N ALA A 185 17.07 0.03 58.04
CA ALA A 185 18.00 -0.75 57.21
C ALA A 185 17.31 -1.73 56.24
N LEU A 186 16.00 -1.94 56.39
CA LEU A 186 15.21 -2.84 55.54
C LEU A 186 14.62 -2.09 54.33
N ARG A 187 14.66 -2.69 53.14
CA ARG A 187 14.12 -2.08 51.91
C ARG A 187 12.69 -2.47 51.58
N LEU A 188 12.21 -3.61 52.10
CA LEU A 188 10.89 -4.20 51.84
C LEU A 188 9.70 -3.54 52.58
N PRO A 189 9.83 -2.98 53.80
CA PRO A 189 8.70 -2.42 54.53
C PRO A 189 8.00 -1.24 53.84
N PHE A 190 8.77 -0.34 53.23
CA PHE A 190 8.20 0.84 52.56
C PHE A 190 7.38 0.51 51.29
N PRO A 191 7.84 -0.34 50.34
CA PRO A 191 7.00 -0.75 49.21
C PRO A 191 5.79 -1.59 49.64
N ALA A 192 5.92 -2.39 50.70
CA ALA A 192 4.79 -3.11 51.30
C ALA A 192 3.72 -2.17 51.86
N ALA A 193 4.13 -1.18 52.66
CA ALA A 193 3.24 -0.16 53.19
C ALA A 193 2.54 0.64 52.07
N MET A 194 3.24 0.92 50.98
CA MET A 194 2.65 1.58 49.81
C MET A 194 1.59 0.72 49.15
N ALA A 195 1.85 -0.57 48.94
CA ALA A 195 0.89 -1.49 48.35
C ALA A 195 -0.37 -1.65 49.21
N THR A 196 -0.23 -1.75 50.54
CA THR A 196 -1.39 -1.83 51.44
C THR A 196 -2.12 -0.50 51.56
N ALA A 197 -1.47 0.65 51.35
CA ALA A 197 -2.11 1.96 51.37
C ALA A 197 -3.03 2.23 50.15
N GLN A 198 -2.95 1.44 49.09
CA GLN A 198 -3.76 1.62 47.87
C GLN A 198 -5.20 1.07 48.01
N LEU A 199 -5.41 0.14 48.95
CA LEU A 199 -6.66 -0.62 49.10
C LEU A 199 -7.75 0.03 50.00
N PRO A 200 -7.43 0.74 51.10
CA PRO A 200 -8.43 1.14 52.09
C PRO A 200 -9.57 1.98 51.52
N LEU A 201 -9.21 2.97 50.70
CA LEU A 201 -10.17 3.90 50.14
C LEU A 201 -11.12 3.22 49.14
N LEU A 202 -10.63 2.26 48.35
CA LEU A 202 -11.46 1.45 47.45
C LEU A 202 -12.39 0.53 48.26
N LEU A 203 -11.84 -0.20 49.23
CA LEU A 203 -12.59 -1.17 50.03
C LEU A 203 -13.67 -0.51 50.89
N TRP A 204 -13.41 0.67 51.48
CA TRP A 204 -14.44 1.42 52.21
C TRP A 204 -15.58 1.89 51.31
N VAL A 205 -15.28 2.33 50.09
CA VAL A 205 -16.32 2.78 49.15
C VAL A 205 -17.17 1.61 48.67
N VAL A 206 -16.58 0.43 48.48
CA VAL A 206 -17.30 -0.81 48.18
C VAL A 206 -18.16 -1.26 49.37
N ALA A 207 -17.61 -1.23 50.59
CA ALA A 207 -18.32 -1.59 51.82
C ALA A 207 -19.54 -0.68 52.09
N ALA A 208 -19.44 0.60 51.74
CA ALA A 208 -20.54 1.55 51.85
C ALA A 208 -21.65 1.35 50.81
N GLY A 209 -21.51 0.38 49.89
CA GLY A 209 -22.48 0.15 48.80
C GLY A 209 -22.56 1.32 47.82
N ALA A 210 -21.48 2.10 47.69
CA ALA A 210 -21.50 3.31 46.90
C ALA A 210 -21.54 3.00 45.38
N GLY A 211 -22.20 3.85 44.59
CA GLY A 211 -22.38 3.61 43.16
C GLY A 211 -21.09 3.65 42.32
N HIS A 212 -21.20 3.25 41.05
CA HIS A 212 -20.06 3.18 40.12
C HIS A 212 -19.24 4.49 39.98
N HIS A 213 -19.88 5.65 40.13
CA HIS A 213 -19.21 6.96 40.07
C HIS A 213 -18.27 7.19 41.25
N THR A 214 -18.69 6.84 42.47
CA THR A 214 -17.88 6.97 43.69
C THR A 214 -16.74 5.96 43.72
N ILE A 215 -16.97 4.74 43.21
CA ILE A 215 -15.90 3.73 43.04
C ILE A 215 -14.84 4.24 42.04
N THR A 216 -15.27 4.85 40.94
CA THR A 216 -14.35 5.43 39.95
C THR A 216 -13.59 6.62 40.52
N ALA A 217 -14.25 7.49 41.29
CA ALA A 217 -13.60 8.60 41.99
C ALA A 217 -12.54 8.08 42.97
N ALA A 218 -12.86 7.01 43.71
CA ALA A 218 -11.97 6.36 44.65
C ALA A 218 -10.68 5.88 43.99
N LEU A 219 -10.81 5.18 42.86
CA LEU A 219 -9.65 4.73 42.06
C LEU A 219 -8.79 5.90 41.57
N LEU A 220 -9.40 6.98 41.09
CA LEU A 220 -8.67 8.16 40.62
C LEU A 220 -7.99 8.92 41.75
N VAL A 221 -8.59 8.97 42.94
CA VAL A 221 -7.97 9.55 44.14
C VAL A 221 -6.77 8.70 44.59
N THR A 222 -6.88 7.37 44.58
CA THR A 222 -5.75 6.47 44.83
C THR A 222 -4.63 6.68 43.80
N ALA A 223 -4.97 6.82 42.51
CA ALA A 223 -4.01 7.13 41.47
C ALA A 223 -3.34 8.50 41.68
N ALA A 224 -4.10 9.51 42.11
CA ALA A 224 -3.56 10.83 42.47
C ALA A 224 -2.57 10.73 43.63
N PHE A 225 -2.91 9.98 44.69
CA PHE A 225 -2.02 9.73 45.81
C PHE A 225 -0.72 9.04 45.35
N ASP A 226 -0.84 7.97 44.57
CA ASP A 226 0.28 7.23 44.00
C ASP A 226 1.21 8.12 43.15
N THR A 227 0.63 8.97 42.28
CA THR A 227 1.44 9.91 41.47
C THR A 227 2.16 10.94 42.32
N VAL A 228 1.52 11.48 43.37
CA VAL A 228 2.17 12.42 44.29
C VAL A 228 3.33 11.74 45.03
N VAL A 229 3.15 10.51 45.50
CA VAL A 229 4.22 9.74 46.17
C VAL A 229 5.35 9.42 45.21
N ALA A 230 5.05 9.00 43.98
CA ALA A 230 6.05 8.69 42.95
C ALA A 230 6.92 9.91 42.59
N LEU A 231 6.33 11.12 42.59
CA LEU A 231 7.02 12.37 42.30
C LEU A 231 7.79 12.96 43.49
N SER A 232 7.34 12.70 44.72
CA SER A 232 7.90 13.28 45.95
C SER A 232 8.97 12.43 46.63
N VAL A 233 8.89 11.09 46.54
CA VAL A 233 9.77 10.18 47.27
C VAL A 233 11.02 9.82 46.46
N SER A 234 12.20 9.93 47.09
CA SER A 234 13.52 9.62 46.49
C SER A 234 13.85 8.12 46.44
N VAL A 235 13.18 7.31 47.26
CA VAL A 235 13.42 5.85 47.38
C VAL A 235 12.89 5.12 46.14
N ARG A 236 13.80 4.46 45.41
CA ARG A 236 13.49 3.79 44.12
C ARG A 236 12.41 2.71 44.22
N SER A 237 12.44 1.87 45.26
CA SER A 237 11.47 0.78 45.43
C SER A 237 10.04 1.31 45.63
N VAL A 238 9.86 2.31 46.50
CA VAL A 238 8.57 2.98 46.74
C VAL A 238 8.08 3.66 45.47
N ARG A 239 8.98 4.35 44.76
CA ARG A 239 8.64 5.03 43.50
C ARG A 239 8.14 4.04 42.44
N VAL A 240 8.74 2.85 42.34
CA VAL A 240 8.28 1.82 41.39
C VAL A 240 6.88 1.33 41.76
N VAL A 241 6.64 0.97 43.02
CA VAL A 241 5.31 0.51 43.49
C VAL A 241 4.24 1.60 43.29
N ALA A 242 4.55 2.84 43.67
CA ALA A 242 3.67 3.98 43.46
C ALA A 242 3.44 4.27 41.97
N SER A 243 4.45 4.12 41.10
CA SER A 243 4.25 4.30 39.65
C SER A 243 3.37 3.20 39.05
N VAL A 244 3.59 1.94 39.45
CA VAL A 244 2.77 0.80 39.01
C VAL A 244 1.33 0.97 39.49
N GLY A 245 1.14 1.36 40.75
CA GLY A 245 -0.18 1.68 41.32
C GLY A 245 -0.87 2.82 40.57
N ALA A 246 -0.16 3.94 40.33
CA ALA A 246 -0.68 5.08 39.59
C ALA A 246 -1.14 4.71 38.17
N TYR A 247 -0.34 3.92 37.43
CA TYR A 247 -0.74 3.46 36.10
C TYR A 247 -1.87 2.44 36.15
N GLY A 248 -1.86 1.50 37.10
CA GLY A 248 -2.88 0.46 37.23
C GLY A 248 -4.25 1.03 37.63
N THR A 249 -4.29 1.72 38.78
CA THR A 249 -5.52 2.35 39.30
C THR A 249 -5.98 3.50 38.42
N GLY A 250 -5.05 4.27 37.85
CA GLY A 250 -5.35 5.35 36.91
C GLY A 250 -5.93 4.84 35.59
N ALA A 251 -5.36 3.79 35.00
CA ALA A 251 -5.91 3.19 33.78
C ALA A 251 -7.31 2.62 34.01
N TRP A 252 -7.51 1.90 35.12
CA TRP A 252 -8.83 1.38 35.48
C TRP A 252 -9.84 2.49 35.73
N GLY A 253 -9.45 3.55 36.44
CA GLY A 253 -10.29 4.72 36.69
C GLY A 253 -10.67 5.47 35.41
N VAL A 254 -9.74 5.63 34.46
CA VAL A 254 -10.02 6.25 33.15
C VAL A 254 -10.97 5.41 32.32
N LEU A 255 -10.76 4.08 32.27
CA LEU A 255 -11.65 3.17 31.55
C LEU A 255 -13.06 3.17 32.15
N ALA A 256 -13.19 3.11 33.48
CA ALA A 256 -14.47 3.18 34.16
C ALA A 256 -15.16 4.54 33.94
N ALA A 257 -14.43 5.66 34.03
CA ALA A 257 -14.97 6.99 33.75
C ALA A 257 -15.40 7.14 32.27
N GLY A 258 -14.66 6.56 31.33
CA GLY A 258 -15.00 6.52 29.92
C GLY A 258 -16.26 5.68 29.65
N TRP A 259 -16.39 4.54 30.32
CA TRP A 259 -17.58 3.68 30.26
C TRP A 259 -18.81 4.42 30.79
N LEU A 260 -18.70 5.06 31.97
CA LEU A 260 -19.77 5.88 32.54
C LEU A 260 -20.15 7.06 31.64
N SER A 261 -19.17 7.65 30.94
CA SER A 261 -19.43 8.72 29.98
C SER A 261 -20.14 8.20 28.71
N TRP A 262 -19.94 6.93 28.34
CA TRP A 262 -20.58 6.33 27.18
C TRP A 262 -22.02 5.93 27.46
N GLU A 263 -22.30 5.41 28.65
CA GLU A 263 -23.65 5.03 29.11
C GLU A 263 -24.51 6.22 29.55
N ALA A 264 -23.91 7.40 29.74
CA ALA A 264 -24.63 8.58 30.20
C ALA A 264 -25.69 9.04 29.19
N THR A 265 -26.96 8.84 29.52
CA THR A 265 -28.11 9.27 28.71
C THR A 265 -28.56 10.70 28.97
N GLY A 266 -28.11 11.32 30.07
CA GLY A 266 -28.53 12.67 30.48
C GLY A 266 -27.37 13.60 30.86
N PRO A 267 -27.55 14.92 30.77
CA PRO A 267 -26.47 15.90 30.96
C PRO A 267 -25.88 15.85 32.38
N GLY A 268 -26.70 15.56 33.40
CA GLY A 268 -26.23 15.43 34.77
C GLY A 268 -25.35 14.20 35.02
N ALA A 269 -25.58 13.08 34.32
CA ALA A 269 -24.73 11.90 34.39
C ALA A 269 -23.44 12.10 33.58
N ALA A 270 -23.56 12.70 32.39
CA ALA A 270 -22.42 13.04 31.54
C ALA A 270 -21.48 14.04 32.22
N ALA A 271 -22.02 15.05 32.90
CA ALA A 271 -21.21 16.02 33.67
C ALA A 271 -20.44 15.36 34.82
N ARG A 272 -21.05 14.39 35.52
CA ARG A 272 -20.38 13.62 36.58
C ARG A 272 -19.27 12.74 36.03
N ALA A 273 -19.51 12.02 34.93
CA ALA A 273 -18.47 11.23 34.26
C ALA A 273 -17.35 12.12 33.70
N ALA A 274 -17.68 13.27 33.13
CA ALA A 274 -16.72 14.24 32.64
C ALA A 274 -15.88 14.85 33.77
N ALA A 275 -16.45 15.07 34.96
CA ALA A 275 -15.68 15.50 36.13
C ALA A 275 -14.62 14.45 36.54
N LEU A 276 -14.96 13.16 36.45
CA LEU A 276 -14.02 12.07 36.70
C LEU A 276 -12.90 12.01 35.64
N LEU A 277 -13.26 12.13 34.35
CA LEU A 277 -12.27 12.21 33.27
C LEU A 277 -11.39 13.47 33.42
N ALA A 278 -11.95 14.61 33.79
CA ALA A 278 -11.21 15.83 34.04
C ALA A 278 -10.21 15.67 35.20
N LEU A 279 -10.61 14.98 36.28
CA LEU A 279 -9.71 14.62 37.39
C LEU A 279 -8.55 13.75 36.88
N ALA A 280 -8.83 12.72 36.08
CA ALA A 280 -7.80 11.86 35.51
C ALA A 280 -6.83 12.64 34.59
N ALA A 281 -7.36 13.54 33.76
CA ALA A 281 -6.54 14.40 32.93
C ALA A 281 -5.67 15.37 33.75
N ALA A 282 -6.21 15.93 34.83
CA ALA A 282 -5.47 16.80 35.75
C ALA A 282 -4.31 16.06 36.43
N ILE A 283 -4.50 14.80 36.82
CA ILE A 283 -3.45 13.95 37.38
C ILE A 283 -2.33 13.73 36.35
N ALA A 284 -2.67 13.34 35.12
CA ALA A 284 -1.70 13.06 34.06
C ALA A 284 -0.92 14.32 33.63
N LEU A 285 -1.62 15.45 33.42
CA LEU A 285 -1.00 16.72 33.05
C LEU A 285 -0.19 17.31 34.21
N GLY A 286 -0.66 17.18 35.46
CA GLY A 286 0.07 17.60 36.65
C GLY A 286 1.38 16.83 36.84
N ALA A 287 1.37 15.52 36.56
CA ALA A 287 2.58 14.70 36.58
C ALA A 287 3.57 15.10 35.49
N ALA A 288 3.09 15.34 34.26
CA ALA A 288 3.93 15.83 33.15
C ALA A 288 4.48 17.24 33.42
N TRP A 289 3.72 18.10 34.10
CA TRP A 289 4.12 19.46 34.45
C TRP A 289 5.21 19.49 35.53
N ARG A 290 5.11 18.63 36.55
CA ARG A 290 6.09 18.56 37.65
C ARG A 290 7.40 17.86 37.29
N ALA A 291 7.39 16.96 36.30
CA ALA A 291 8.57 16.23 35.86
C ALA A 291 8.78 16.32 34.33
N PRO A 292 9.02 17.52 33.77
CA PRO A 292 9.01 17.74 32.31
C PRO A 292 10.16 17.04 31.58
N ALA A 293 11.25 16.71 32.28
CA ALA A 293 12.41 15.98 31.76
C ALA A 293 12.27 14.44 31.83
N ALA A 294 11.21 13.93 32.46
CA ALA A 294 10.97 12.49 32.50
C ALA A 294 10.62 11.97 31.10
N GLN A 295 11.15 10.79 30.73
CA GLN A 295 10.84 10.15 29.44
C GLN A 295 9.34 9.89 29.25
N ALA A 296 8.58 9.76 30.35
CA ALA A 296 7.13 9.56 30.34
C ALA A 296 6.31 10.86 30.16
N ALA A 297 6.91 12.05 30.32
CA ALA A 297 6.21 13.34 30.23
C ALA A 297 5.47 13.58 28.89
N PRO A 298 6.03 13.29 27.69
CA PRO A 298 5.27 13.41 26.44
C PRO A 298 4.11 12.42 26.35
N GLY A 299 4.26 11.20 26.88
CA GLY A 299 3.19 10.20 26.92
C GLY A 299 2.04 10.61 27.85
N LEU A 300 2.36 11.09 29.06
CA LEU A 300 1.39 11.57 30.04
C LEU A 300 0.63 12.82 29.58
N SER A 301 1.30 13.72 28.86
CA SER A 301 0.65 14.90 28.29
C SER A 301 -0.22 14.57 27.07
N LEU A 302 0.19 13.59 26.26
CA LEU A 302 -0.64 13.04 25.19
C LEU A 302 -1.93 12.42 25.76
N THR A 303 -1.82 11.52 26.74
CA THR A 303 -2.96 10.85 27.36
C THR A 303 -3.85 11.85 28.10
N GLY A 304 -3.28 12.76 28.86
CA GLY A 304 -4.01 13.84 29.52
C GLY A 304 -4.82 14.68 28.53
N GLY A 305 -4.24 15.07 27.40
CA GLY A 305 -4.96 15.78 26.34
C GLY A 305 -6.11 14.98 25.74
N LEU A 306 -5.92 13.68 25.45
CA LEU A 306 -6.99 12.82 24.93
C LEU A 306 -8.13 12.66 25.95
N ILE A 307 -7.81 12.50 27.23
CA ILE A 307 -8.80 12.40 28.30
C ILE A 307 -9.57 13.72 28.45
N THR A 308 -8.93 14.89 28.34
CA THR A 308 -9.65 16.18 28.36
C THR A 308 -10.65 16.31 27.21
N VAL A 309 -10.29 15.83 26.01
CA VAL A 309 -11.20 15.84 24.85
C VAL A 309 -12.35 14.87 25.05
N ALA A 310 -12.09 13.68 25.61
CA ALA A 310 -13.14 12.72 25.94
C ALA A 310 -14.10 13.26 27.01
N ALA A 311 -13.59 13.97 28.02
CA ALA A 311 -14.41 14.60 29.06
C ALA A 311 -15.35 15.66 28.46
N ALA A 312 -14.81 16.62 27.70
CA ALA A 312 -15.59 17.69 27.10
C ALA A 312 -16.54 17.19 26.00
N GLY A 313 -16.06 16.27 25.16
CA GLY A 313 -16.85 15.66 24.10
C GLY A 313 -17.97 14.76 24.62
N GLY A 314 -17.78 14.08 25.76
CA GLY A 314 -18.83 13.30 26.44
C GLY A 314 -19.99 14.17 26.93
N VAL A 315 -19.70 15.33 27.52
CA VAL A 315 -20.75 16.31 27.89
C VAL A 315 -21.48 16.80 26.65
N LEU A 316 -20.73 17.17 25.61
CA LEU A 316 -21.31 17.72 24.39
C LEU A 316 -22.18 16.69 23.65
N ARG A 317 -21.79 15.41 23.66
CA ARG A 317 -22.61 14.30 23.14
C ARG A 317 -23.95 14.16 23.85
N SER A 318 -24.05 14.45 25.14
CA SER A 318 -25.31 14.33 25.88
C SER A 318 -26.32 15.43 25.58
N VAL A 319 -25.87 16.54 24.97
CA VAL A 319 -26.70 17.72 24.68
C VAL A 319 -26.98 17.86 23.19
N LEU A 320 -26.05 17.45 22.32
CA LEU A 320 -26.20 17.55 20.88
C LEU A 320 -26.80 16.27 20.26
N PRO A 321 -27.45 16.38 19.09
CA PRO A 321 -27.87 15.21 18.32
C PRO A 321 -26.70 14.29 17.96
N ASP A 322 -26.96 13.00 17.75
CA ASP A 322 -25.93 11.98 17.52
C ASP A 322 -24.97 12.31 16.34
N ALA A 323 -25.47 12.99 15.30
CA ALA A 323 -24.66 13.46 14.18
C ALA A 323 -23.55 14.45 14.59
N TRP A 324 -23.73 15.21 15.67
CA TRP A 324 -22.79 16.24 16.12
C TRP A 324 -21.72 15.72 17.08
N THR A 325 -21.75 14.43 17.42
CA THR A 325 -20.79 13.81 18.35
C THR A 325 -19.34 13.98 17.89
N VAL A 326 -19.01 13.60 16.67
CA VAL A 326 -17.64 13.69 16.14
C VAL A 326 -17.18 15.14 15.93
N PRO A 327 -17.97 16.04 15.31
CA PRO A 327 -17.65 17.47 15.25
C PRO A 327 -17.43 18.09 16.65
N GLY A 328 -18.22 17.70 17.64
CA GLY A 328 -18.07 18.17 19.01
C GLY A 328 -16.73 17.80 19.64
N HIS A 329 -16.30 16.54 19.48
CA HIS A 329 -14.97 16.09 19.91
C HIS A 329 -13.84 16.76 19.12
N LEU A 330 -14.04 17.00 17.82
CA LEU A 330 -13.09 17.72 16.97
C LEU A 330 -12.86 19.15 17.46
N VAL A 331 -13.92 19.90 17.78
CA VAL A 331 -13.79 21.26 18.33
C VAL A 331 -13.00 21.26 19.64
N CYS A 332 -13.27 20.31 20.53
CA CYS A 332 -12.49 20.13 21.77
C CYS A 332 -11.01 19.81 21.48
N GLY A 333 -10.74 18.96 20.50
CA GLY A 333 -9.37 18.65 20.05
C GLY A 333 -8.65 19.84 19.43
N VAL A 334 -9.35 20.68 18.67
CA VAL A 334 -8.80 21.92 18.09
C VAL A 334 -8.54 22.97 19.17
N ALA A 335 -9.39 23.06 20.19
CA ALA A 335 -9.20 23.97 21.32
C ALA A 335 -7.88 23.73 22.07
N LEU A 336 -7.36 22.48 22.09
CA LEU A 336 -6.04 22.18 22.65
C LEU A 336 -4.89 22.94 21.96
N LEU A 337 -5.05 23.39 20.71
CA LEU A 337 -4.04 24.18 20.00
C LEU A 337 -3.92 25.62 20.54
N ALA A 338 -4.90 26.12 21.29
CA ALA A 338 -4.86 27.44 21.93
C ALA A 338 -3.71 27.58 22.96
N VAL A 339 -3.17 26.46 23.42
CA VAL A 339 -2.07 26.37 24.39
C VAL A 339 -0.76 26.98 23.86
N ARG A 340 -0.65 27.27 22.55
CA ARG A 340 0.52 27.91 21.92
C ARG A 340 1.02 29.18 22.63
N GLY A 341 0.14 29.97 23.27
CA GLY A 341 0.49 31.21 23.98
C GLY A 341 0.75 31.06 25.49
N THR A 342 0.65 29.85 26.06
CA THR A 342 0.73 29.64 27.51
C THR A 342 2.17 29.35 27.98
N ARG A 343 2.45 29.63 29.26
CA ARG A 343 3.74 29.36 29.92
C ARG A 343 3.92 27.88 30.35
N LEU A 344 3.39 26.93 29.58
CA LEU A 344 3.54 25.50 29.87
C LEU A 344 4.90 24.97 29.38
N PRO A 345 5.47 23.92 30.03
CA PRO A 345 6.66 23.24 29.56
C PRO A 345 6.49 22.70 28.14
N GLU A 346 7.60 22.66 27.39
CA GLU A 346 7.61 22.23 25.99
C GLU A 346 7.15 20.77 25.80
N SER A 347 7.42 19.88 26.77
CA SER A 347 6.93 18.50 26.76
C SER A 347 5.40 18.42 26.79
N VAL A 348 4.76 19.21 27.67
CA VAL A 348 3.30 19.28 27.79
C VAL A 348 2.68 19.88 26.54
N ARG A 349 3.25 20.99 26.02
CA ARG A 349 2.79 21.63 24.78
C ARG A 349 2.89 20.70 23.58
N ARG A 350 3.97 19.91 23.48
CA ARG A 350 4.15 18.92 22.41
C ARG A 350 3.15 17.76 22.55
N GLY A 351 2.95 17.24 23.76
CA GLY A 351 1.94 16.20 24.01
C GLY A 351 0.54 16.63 23.61
N LEU A 352 0.11 17.83 24.03
CA LEU A 352 -1.22 18.37 23.68
C LEU A 352 -1.40 18.61 22.17
N ARG A 353 -0.34 19.00 21.45
CA ARG A 353 -0.37 19.09 19.98
C ARG A 353 -0.54 17.72 19.34
N TRP A 354 0.15 16.70 19.85
CA TRP A 354 -0.04 15.33 19.39
C TRP A 354 -1.44 14.81 19.71
N SER A 355 -2.01 15.12 20.88
CA SER A 355 -3.39 14.77 21.22
C SER A 355 -4.37 15.40 20.23
N SER A 356 -4.20 16.69 19.94
CA SER A 356 -5.01 17.40 18.94
C SER A 356 -4.89 16.75 17.56
N ALA A 357 -3.67 16.42 17.12
CA ALA A 357 -3.44 15.75 15.85
C ALA A 357 -4.09 14.34 15.80
N SER A 358 -4.00 13.57 16.89
CA SER A 358 -4.65 12.26 17.01
C SER A 358 -6.17 12.35 16.93
N VAL A 359 -6.78 13.34 17.60
CA VAL A 359 -8.24 13.57 17.54
C VAL A 359 -8.66 13.98 16.13
N GLN A 360 -7.91 14.89 15.49
CA GLN A 360 -8.18 15.29 14.11
C GLN A 360 -8.04 14.11 13.13
N ALA A 361 -7.01 13.28 13.28
CA ALA A 361 -6.81 12.09 12.45
C ALA A 361 -7.94 11.08 12.62
N LEU A 362 -8.39 10.83 13.86
CA LEU A 362 -9.51 9.94 14.14
C LEU A 362 -10.83 10.49 13.58
N ALA A 363 -11.06 11.80 13.69
CA ALA A 363 -12.23 12.45 13.10
C ALA A 363 -12.24 12.34 11.56
N VAL A 364 -11.09 12.54 10.90
CA VAL A 364 -10.96 12.34 9.44
C VAL A 364 -11.17 10.87 9.07
N ALA A 365 -10.66 9.93 9.86
CA ALA A 365 -10.87 8.50 9.63
C ALA A 365 -12.36 8.13 9.73
N TRP A 366 -13.12 8.78 10.61
CA TRP A 366 -14.57 8.61 10.70
C TRP A 366 -15.32 9.13 9.46
N ALA A 367 -14.84 10.19 8.79
CA ALA A 367 -15.42 10.70 7.55
C ALA A 367 -15.06 9.86 6.30
N LEU A 368 -14.07 8.96 6.41
CA LEU A 368 -13.56 8.16 5.30
C LEU A 368 -14.62 7.28 4.62
N PRO A 369 -15.49 6.54 5.35
CA PRO A 369 -16.51 5.69 4.73
C PRO A 369 -17.45 6.47 3.81
N LEU A 370 -17.84 7.68 4.21
CA LEU A 370 -18.69 8.54 3.40
C LEU A 370 -17.99 9.01 2.13
N VAL A 371 -16.74 9.45 2.25
CA VAL A 371 -15.91 9.83 1.08
C VAL A 371 -15.75 8.64 0.12
N THR A 372 -15.58 7.41 0.65
CA THR A 372 -15.47 6.21 -0.19
C THR A 372 -16.78 5.86 -0.90
N VAL A 373 -17.92 5.97 -0.21
CA VAL A 373 -19.25 5.76 -0.83
C VAL A 373 -19.47 6.77 -1.95
N VAL A 374 -19.20 8.05 -1.71
CA VAL A 374 -19.32 9.09 -2.73
C VAL A 374 -18.38 8.81 -3.92
N LEU A 375 -17.12 8.43 -3.69
CA LEU A 375 -16.16 8.18 -4.78
C LEU A 375 -16.49 6.96 -5.62
N VAL A 376 -16.83 5.83 -4.98
CA VAL A 376 -16.98 4.53 -5.64
C VAL A 376 -18.41 4.30 -6.12
N GLY A 377 -19.39 4.89 -5.45
CA GLY A 377 -20.81 4.78 -5.76
C GLY A 377 -21.15 4.96 -7.24
N PRO A 378 -20.67 6.02 -7.91
CA PRO A 378 -20.97 6.28 -9.32
C PRO A 378 -20.43 5.25 -10.31
N VAL A 379 -19.51 4.37 -9.89
CA VAL A 379 -19.06 3.25 -10.74
C VAL A 379 -20.23 2.34 -11.10
N GLY A 380 -21.27 2.26 -10.25
CA GLY A 380 -22.50 1.51 -10.53
C GLY A 380 -23.29 2.01 -11.75
N TRP A 381 -23.06 3.25 -12.22
CA TRP A 381 -23.71 3.78 -13.44
C TRP A 381 -23.17 3.16 -14.73
N VAL A 382 -22.00 2.51 -14.70
CA VAL A 382 -21.43 1.85 -15.90
C VAL A 382 -22.35 0.74 -16.40
N ASP A 383 -23.03 0.03 -15.51
CA ASP A 383 -23.98 -1.03 -15.88
C ASP A 383 -25.41 -0.50 -16.14
N ARG A 384 -25.66 0.78 -15.88
CA ARG A 384 -26.99 1.42 -15.92
C ARG A 384 -26.98 2.73 -16.72
N VAL A 385 -26.22 2.75 -17.82
CA VAL A 385 -26.06 3.94 -18.66
C VAL A 385 -27.43 4.39 -19.18
N TRP A 386 -27.75 5.66 -18.96
CA TRP A 386 -29.00 6.31 -19.39
C TRP A 386 -30.27 5.63 -18.89
N SER A 387 -30.23 5.00 -17.71
CA SER A 387 -31.41 4.39 -17.10
C SER A 387 -32.38 5.39 -16.45
N GLY A 388 -32.03 6.68 -16.39
CA GLY A 388 -32.86 7.75 -15.84
C GLY A 388 -32.13 8.62 -14.82
N ALA A 389 -32.41 9.92 -14.85
CA ALA A 389 -31.81 10.88 -13.93
C ALA A 389 -32.27 10.64 -12.48
N PRO A 390 -31.35 10.54 -11.51
CA PRO A 390 -31.68 10.51 -10.08
C PRO A 390 -32.39 11.80 -9.63
N SER A 391 -33.18 11.70 -8.56
CA SER A 391 -33.84 12.85 -7.92
C SER A 391 -32.83 13.86 -7.39
N ASP A 392 -31.81 13.36 -6.69
CA ASP A 392 -30.82 14.18 -5.99
C ASP A 392 -29.40 13.62 -6.14
N ALA A 393 -28.43 14.37 -5.61
CA ALA A 393 -27.03 13.99 -5.62
C ALA A 393 -26.70 12.79 -4.71
N ARG A 394 -27.54 12.46 -3.73
CA ARG A 394 -27.35 11.30 -2.84
C ARG A 394 -27.70 10.01 -3.56
N ASP A 395 -28.88 9.97 -4.17
CA ASP A 395 -29.34 8.86 -5.00
C ASP A 395 -28.35 8.56 -6.13
N ALA A 396 -27.73 9.60 -6.69
CA ALA A 396 -26.72 9.46 -7.73
C ALA A 396 -25.42 8.76 -7.26
N VAL A 397 -25.10 8.80 -5.97
CA VAL A 397 -23.91 8.14 -5.40
C VAL A 397 -24.23 6.83 -4.66
N THR A 398 -25.48 6.56 -4.29
CA THR A 398 -25.85 5.33 -3.55
C THR A 398 -26.31 4.17 -4.45
N VAL A 399 -25.85 4.12 -5.70
CA VAL A 399 -26.28 3.10 -6.69
C VAL A 399 -25.86 1.69 -6.30
N SER A 400 -24.63 1.55 -5.81
CA SER A 400 -24.01 0.25 -5.48
C SER A 400 -23.82 0.03 -3.97
N THR A 401 -23.91 1.09 -3.17
CA THR A 401 -23.62 1.06 -1.73
C THR A 401 -24.63 1.89 -0.94
N PRO A 402 -25.09 1.40 0.23
CA PRO A 402 -26.06 2.12 1.06
C PRO A 402 -25.43 3.34 1.73
N TRP A 403 -26.25 4.36 2.00
CA TRP A 403 -25.82 5.56 2.71
C TRP A 403 -25.50 5.26 4.19
N PRO A 404 -24.32 5.66 4.70
CA PRO A 404 -23.96 5.47 6.11
C PRO A 404 -24.81 6.36 7.04
N SER A 405 -25.23 5.82 8.20
CA SER A 405 -26.04 6.54 9.18
C SER A 405 -25.26 7.63 9.94
N ASN A 406 -25.96 8.69 10.39
CA ASN A 406 -25.44 9.80 11.21
C ASN A 406 -24.29 10.61 10.57
N MET A 407 -24.32 10.77 9.25
CA MET A 407 -23.24 11.39 8.46
C MET A 407 -23.54 12.80 7.94
N GLU A 408 -24.60 13.44 8.42
CA GLU A 408 -25.03 14.79 7.96
C GLU A 408 -23.95 15.87 8.18
N THR A 409 -23.21 15.78 9.28
CA THR A 409 -22.14 16.73 9.64
C THR A 409 -20.75 16.31 9.14
N ALA A 410 -20.64 15.16 8.48
CA ALA A 410 -19.39 14.64 7.99
C ALA A 410 -18.55 15.60 7.11
N PRO A 411 -19.11 16.47 6.24
CA PRO A 411 -18.30 17.39 5.45
C PRO A 411 -17.66 18.50 6.30
N LEU A 412 -18.20 18.80 7.49
CA LEU A 412 -17.62 19.80 8.40
C LEU A 412 -16.28 19.35 8.97
N VAL A 413 -16.09 18.04 9.16
CA VAL A 413 -14.88 17.46 9.75
C VAL A 413 -13.63 17.70 8.88
N PRO A 414 -13.56 17.26 7.61
CA PRO A 414 -12.42 17.52 6.75
C PRO A 414 -12.26 19.03 6.45
N ALA A 415 -13.35 19.80 6.37
CA ALA A 415 -13.27 21.26 6.22
C ALA A 415 -12.61 21.94 7.42
N ALA A 416 -12.98 21.57 8.64
CA ALA A 416 -12.39 22.11 9.87
C ALA A 416 -10.92 21.71 10.01
N VAL A 417 -10.56 20.46 9.72
CA VAL A 417 -9.16 20.00 9.76
C VAL A 417 -8.33 20.68 8.67
N ALA A 418 -8.86 20.89 7.47
CA ALA A 418 -8.21 21.66 6.42
C ALA A 418 -7.91 23.10 6.87
N ALA A 419 -8.88 23.77 7.51
CA ALA A 419 -8.69 25.11 8.06
C ALA A 419 -7.62 25.12 9.17
N VAL A 420 -7.61 24.12 10.04
CA VAL A 420 -6.58 23.99 11.09
C VAL A 420 -5.20 23.80 10.48
N LEU A 421 -5.02 22.91 9.50
CA LEU A 421 -3.73 22.73 8.82
C LEU A 421 -3.25 24.01 8.14
N PHE A 422 -4.16 24.73 7.49
CA PHE A 422 -3.87 26.00 6.83
C PHE A 422 -3.44 27.10 7.83
N LEU A 423 -4.13 27.20 8.98
CA LEU A 423 -3.85 28.22 10.01
C LEU A 423 -2.67 27.85 10.90
N ALA A 424 -2.50 26.58 11.24
CA ALA A 424 -1.52 26.11 12.23
C ALA A 424 -0.10 26.05 11.67
N LEU A 425 0.07 25.84 10.35
CA LEU A 425 1.36 25.62 9.69
C LEU A 425 1.68 26.72 8.65
N ARG A 426 1.39 27.99 9.01
CA ARG A 426 1.65 29.17 8.17
C ARG A 426 3.14 29.38 7.82
N GLY A 427 4.09 28.75 8.51
CA GLY A 427 5.53 28.82 8.24
C GLY A 427 6.28 27.53 8.59
N GLY A 428 7.37 27.24 7.84
CA GLY A 428 8.28 26.12 8.09
C GLY A 428 8.50 25.18 6.89
N PRO A 429 9.45 24.23 6.98
CA PRO A 429 9.83 23.33 5.89
C PRO A 429 8.72 22.34 5.48
N HIS A 430 7.73 22.10 6.34
CA HIS A 430 6.59 21.21 6.07
C HIS A 430 5.35 21.91 5.50
N ARG A 431 5.43 23.21 5.18
CA ARG A 431 4.30 24.01 4.71
C ARG A 431 3.68 23.45 3.42
N SER A 432 4.51 23.05 2.45
CA SER A 432 4.05 22.52 1.16
C SER A 432 3.25 21.22 1.34
N LEU A 433 3.72 20.32 2.21
CA LEU A 433 3.03 19.08 2.56
C LEU A 433 1.70 19.36 3.30
N ALA A 434 1.71 20.29 4.27
CA ALA A 434 0.52 20.66 5.02
C ALA A 434 -0.55 21.30 4.13
N LEU A 435 -0.15 22.17 3.20
CA LEU A 435 -1.07 22.78 2.23
C LEU A 435 -1.65 21.73 1.28
N SER A 436 -0.84 20.77 0.82
CA SER A 436 -1.34 19.67 0.00
C SER A 436 -2.37 18.80 0.74
N GLY A 437 -2.14 18.53 2.04
CA GLY A 437 -3.11 17.81 2.89
C GLY A 437 -4.38 18.62 3.13
N ALA A 438 -4.26 19.93 3.39
CA ALA A 438 -5.40 20.83 3.56
C ALA A 438 -6.25 20.92 2.27
N LEU A 439 -5.62 20.98 1.10
CA LEU A 439 -6.31 20.97 -0.20
C LEU A 439 -7.05 19.65 -0.43
N GLY A 440 -6.43 18.50 -0.11
CA GLY A 440 -7.08 17.20 -0.22
C GLY A 440 -8.29 17.05 0.71
N LEU A 441 -8.20 17.55 1.95
CA LEU A 441 -9.32 17.55 2.89
C LEU A 441 -10.42 18.53 2.50
N ALA A 442 -10.08 19.74 2.08
CA ALA A 442 -11.06 20.71 1.57
C ALA A 442 -11.79 20.15 0.34
N TRP A 443 -11.06 19.49 -0.56
CA TRP A 443 -11.64 18.80 -1.70
C TRP A 443 -12.61 17.68 -1.29
N ALA A 444 -12.23 16.84 -0.33
CA ALA A 444 -13.10 15.78 0.18
C ALA A 444 -14.38 16.34 0.81
N ALA A 445 -14.29 17.49 1.50
CA ALA A 445 -15.46 18.18 2.05
C ALA A 445 -16.41 18.64 0.94
N VAL A 446 -15.88 19.29 -0.11
CA VAL A 446 -16.70 19.79 -1.23
C VAL A 446 -17.28 18.64 -2.07
N LEU A 447 -16.55 17.54 -2.23
CA LEU A 447 -17.03 16.35 -2.95
C LEU A 447 -18.28 15.74 -2.30
N VAL A 448 -18.28 15.65 -0.97
CA VAL A 448 -19.35 15.03 -0.18
C VAL A 448 -20.55 15.96 0.01
N LEU A 449 -20.34 17.27 0.00
CA LEU A 449 -21.33 18.29 0.35
C LEU A 449 -22.66 18.16 -0.43
N PRO A 450 -22.69 17.98 -1.76
CA PRO A 450 -23.95 17.89 -2.51
C PRO A 450 -24.80 16.70 -2.10
N ALA A 451 -24.19 15.53 -1.87
CA ALA A 451 -24.88 14.31 -1.47
C ALA A 451 -25.38 14.37 -0.01
N THR A 452 -24.64 15.06 0.88
CA THR A 452 -25.09 15.27 2.26
C THR A 452 -26.27 16.21 2.36
N LEU A 453 -26.30 17.27 1.53
CA LEU A 453 -27.37 18.27 1.52
C LEU A 453 -28.55 17.89 0.62
N GLU A 454 -28.54 16.69 0.02
CA GLU A 454 -29.58 16.23 -0.92
C GLU A 454 -29.85 17.25 -2.03
N LEU A 455 -28.78 17.88 -2.54
CA LEU A 455 -28.93 18.88 -3.59
C LEU A 455 -29.50 18.23 -4.85
N PRO A 456 -30.30 18.97 -5.65
CA PRO A 456 -30.80 18.47 -6.93
C PRO A 456 -29.66 17.95 -7.80
N TYR A 457 -29.90 16.86 -8.54
CA TYR A 457 -28.88 16.18 -9.36
C TYR A 457 -28.06 17.15 -10.23
N ALA A 458 -28.72 18.10 -10.91
CA ALA A 458 -28.06 19.09 -11.74
C ALA A 458 -27.14 20.04 -10.93
N ALA A 459 -27.56 20.44 -9.73
CA ALA A 459 -26.73 21.26 -8.85
C ALA A 459 -25.48 20.48 -8.39
N GLY A 460 -25.63 19.18 -8.08
CA GLY A 460 -24.51 18.28 -7.79
C GLY A 460 -23.47 18.25 -8.93
N LEU A 461 -23.91 18.02 -10.16
CA LEU A 461 -23.02 18.05 -11.34
C LEU A 461 -22.32 19.40 -11.52
N LEU A 462 -23.04 20.52 -11.33
CA LEU A 462 -22.46 21.86 -11.44
C LEU A 462 -21.40 22.11 -10.38
N THR A 463 -21.63 21.70 -9.13
CA THR A 463 -20.60 21.85 -8.07
C THR A 463 -19.32 21.09 -8.43
N LEU A 464 -19.45 19.87 -8.94
CA LEU A 464 -18.30 19.07 -9.41
C LEU A 464 -17.63 19.69 -10.63
N GLY A 465 -18.39 20.24 -11.58
CA GLY A 465 -17.86 21.00 -12.71
C GLY A 465 -17.04 22.21 -12.26
N VAL A 466 -17.57 23.01 -11.34
CA VAL A 466 -16.87 24.18 -10.78
C VAL A 466 -15.61 23.76 -10.00
N THR A 467 -15.66 22.66 -9.25
CA THR A 467 -14.47 22.17 -8.52
C THR A 467 -13.36 21.68 -9.45
N THR A 468 -13.68 21.00 -10.56
CA THR A 468 -12.68 20.62 -11.56
C THR A 468 -11.99 21.86 -12.14
N ALA A 469 -12.75 22.89 -12.51
CA ALA A 469 -12.23 24.15 -13.03
C ALA A 469 -11.38 24.90 -11.98
N ALA A 470 -11.84 24.95 -10.73
CA ALA A 470 -11.11 25.55 -9.62
C ALA A 470 -9.78 24.82 -9.33
N ALA A 471 -9.77 23.49 -9.34
CA ALA A 471 -8.57 22.69 -9.13
C ALA A 471 -7.55 22.85 -10.28
N LEU A 472 -8.02 22.90 -11.53
CA LEU A 472 -7.16 23.16 -12.71
C LEU A 472 -6.57 24.56 -12.70
N THR A 473 -7.36 25.57 -12.35
CA THR A 473 -6.87 26.96 -12.23
C THR A 473 -5.88 27.11 -11.07
N ALA A 474 -6.11 26.42 -9.95
CA ALA A 474 -5.15 26.36 -8.84
C ALA A 474 -3.82 25.70 -9.25
N ALA A 475 -3.86 24.58 -9.99
CA ALA A 475 -2.66 23.92 -10.52
C ALA A 475 -1.89 24.81 -11.51
N ALA A 476 -2.62 25.54 -12.36
CA ALA A 476 -2.05 26.52 -13.27
C ALA A 476 -1.38 27.68 -12.53
N TYR A 477 -2.00 28.19 -11.46
CA TYR A 477 -1.48 29.30 -10.67
C TYR A 477 -0.28 28.90 -9.80
N SER A 478 -0.34 27.75 -9.13
CA SER A 478 0.76 27.24 -8.28
C SER A 478 2.04 27.06 -9.10
N ARG A 479 1.92 26.54 -10.32
CA ARG A 479 3.07 26.36 -11.21
C ARG A 479 3.66 27.69 -11.69
N ARG A 480 2.83 28.70 -11.95
CA ARG A 480 3.32 30.04 -12.29
C ARG A 480 4.10 30.64 -11.12
N ALA A 481 3.59 30.49 -9.90
CA ALA A 481 4.26 30.93 -8.68
C ALA A 481 5.62 30.25 -8.49
N ASP A 482 5.71 28.94 -8.71
CA ASP A 482 6.96 28.18 -8.62
C ASP A 482 8.02 28.70 -9.63
N LEU A 483 7.60 29.03 -10.85
CA LEU A 483 8.50 29.59 -11.89
C LEU A 483 8.99 31.00 -11.57
N THR A 484 8.22 31.79 -10.81
CA THR A 484 8.58 33.16 -10.41
C THR A 484 9.32 33.23 -9.07
N GLY A 485 9.10 32.27 -8.17
CA GLY A 485 9.54 32.31 -6.78
C GLY A 485 10.96 31.80 -6.52
N ASP A 486 11.56 31.03 -7.44
CA ASP A 486 12.88 30.40 -7.26
C ASP A 486 14.03 31.17 -7.95
N GLY A 487 13.83 32.48 -8.17
CA GLY A 487 14.79 33.36 -8.86
C GLY A 487 15.96 33.90 -8.03
N ALA A 488 16.16 33.48 -6.77
CA ALA A 488 17.14 34.12 -5.88
C ALA A 488 18.35 33.27 -5.44
N GLU A 489 18.34 31.95 -5.51
CA GLU A 489 19.54 31.15 -5.20
C GLU A 489 19.67 29.99 -6.19
N ARG A 490 20.44 30.21 -7.28
CA ARG A 490 20.89 29.12 -8.15
C ARG A 490 21.96 28.31 -7.40
N PRO A 491 21.73 27.03 -7.05
CA PRO A 491 22.84 26.14 -6.75
C PRO A 491 23.59 25.90 -8.05
N THR A 492 24.91 26.06 -8.04
CA THR A 492 25.82 25.83 -9.17
C THR A 492 25.99 24.34 -9.49
N GLY A 493 24.87 23.65 -9.75
CA GLY A 493 24.82 22.23 -10.15
C GLY A 493 24.23 22.06 -11.55
N PRO A 494 24.41 20.88 -12.18
CA PRO A 494 23.79 20.59 -13.48
C PRO A 494 22.26 20.73 -13.37
N PRO A 495 21.57 21.15 -14.45
CA PRO A 495 20.13 21.43 -14.42
C PRO A 495 19.37 20.15 -14.04
N ALA A 496 18.97 20.05 -12.77
CA ALA A 496 18.05 19.03 -12.33
C ALA A 496 16.71 19.25 -13.05
N ARG A 497 16.11 18.16 -13.56
CA ARG A 497 14.76 18.22 -14.17
C ARG A 497 13.82 18.97 -13.23
N PRO A 498 13.02 19.94 -13.71
CA PRO A 498 12.10 20.69 -12.87
C PRO A 498 11.13 19.70 -12.22
N ARG A 499 11.24 19.50 -10.90
CA ARG A 499 10.31 18.65 -10.16
C ARG A 499 9.05 19.47 -9.88
N LEU A 500 7.90 18.94 -10.27
CA LEU A 500 6.61 19.55 -9.91
C LEU A 500 6.49 19.66 -8.38
N SER A 501 6.05 20.82 -7.90
CA SER A 501 5.76 21.00 -6.48
C SER A 501 4.64 20.04 -6.03
N PRO A 502 4.64 19.57 -4.77
CA PRO A 502 3.61 18.67 -4.27
C PRO A 502 2.21 19.28 -4.36
N ILE A 503 2.09 20.61 -4.30
CA ILE A 503 0.83 21.35 -4.45
C ILE A 503 0.32 21.25 -5.89
N THR A 504 1.19 21.43 -6.89
CA THR A 504 0.79 21.31 -8.30
C THR A 504 0.38 19.88 -8.65
N LEU A 505 1.10 18.88 -8.12
CA LEU A 505 0.74 17.47 -8.31
C LEU A 505 -0.61 17.12 -7.66
N THR A 506 -0.85 17.58 -6.43
CA THR A 506 -2.11 17.30 -5.74
C THR A 506 -3.28 18.00 -6.42
N THR A 507 -3.19 19.29 -6.74
CA THR A 507 -4.27 20.01 -7.44
C THR A 507 -4.59 19.43 -8.82
N LEU A 508 -3.57 19.04 -9.59
CA LEU A 508 -3.77 18.34 -10.87
C LEU A 508 -4.44 16.96 -10.65
N GLY A 509 -3.99 16.19 -9.67
CA GLY A 509 -4.60 14.88 -9.34
C GLY A 509 -6.05 15.00 -8.89
N LEU A 510 -6.36 15.99 -8.06
CA LEU A 510 -7.73 16.27 -7.59
C LEU A 510 -8.64 16.72 -8.74
N ALA A 511 -8.13 17.51 -9.69
CA ALA A 511 -8.87 17.89 -10.89
C ALA A 511 -9.22 16.69 -11.77
N LEU A 512 -8.27 15.77 -11.97
CA LEU A 512 -8.49 14.55 -12.76
C LEU A 512 -9.48 13.60 -12.06
N LEU A 513 -9.36 13.45 -10.74
CA LEU A 513 -10.24 12.60 -9.96
C LEU A 513 -11.68 13.15 -9.95
N THR A 514 -11.86 14.47 -9.79
CA THR A 514 -13.18 15.10 -9.88
C THR A 514 -13.77 15.04 -11.28
N SER A 515 -12.97 15.20 -12.33
CA SER A 515 -13.49 15.15 -13.70
C SER A 515 -13.92 13.74 -14.08
N LEU A 516 -13.18 12.71 -13.63
CA LEU A 516 -13.58 11.32 -13.81
C LEU A 516 -14.86 10.98 -13.02
N HIS A 517 -14.93 11.41 -11.76
CA HIS A 517 -16.11 11.22 -10.91
C HIS A 517 -17.35 11.94 -11.48
N LEU A 518 -17.18 13.17 -12.00
CA LEU A 518 -18.22 13.92 -12.68
C LEU A 518 -18.73 13.20 -13.94
N VAL A 519 -17.82 12.61 -14.74
CA VAL A 519 -18.23 11.79 -15.89
C VAL A 519 -19.04 10.58 -15.43
N ALA A 520 -18.56 9.83 -14.43
CA ALA A 520 -19.29 8.67 -13.89
C ALA A 520 -20.72 9.03 -13.43
N LEU A 521 -20.91 10.16 -12.76
CA LEU A 521 -22.23 10.64 -12.34
C LEU A 521 -23.10 11.11 -13.51
N SER A 522 -22.49 11.63 -14.57
CA SER A 522 -23.23 12.10 -15.76
C SER A 522 -23.84 10.96 -16.58
N LEU A 523 -23.34 9.72 -16.45
CA LEU A 523 -23.83 8.54 -17.18
C LEU A 523 -25.31 8.21 -16.88
N ALA A 524 -25.86 8.71 -15.77
CA ALA A 524 -27.25 8.47 -15.41
C ALA A 524 -28.26 9.06 -16.41
N ALA A 525 -27.90 10.19 -17.05
CA ALA A 525 -28.77 10.89 -17.99
C ALA A 525 -28.02 11.25 -19.29
N GLU A 526 -28.68 11.02 -20.42
CA GLU A 526 -28.10 11.25 -21.76
C GLU A 526 -27.65 12.71 -21.97
N THR A 527 -28.53 13.67 -21.69
CA THR A 527 -28.24 15.10 -21.82
C THR A 527 -27.11 15.55 -20.89
N ALA A 528 -27.05 15.02 -19.67
CA ALA A 528 -25.99 15.29 -18.71
C ALA A 528 -24.64 14.73 -19.20
N THR A 529 -24.62 13.50 -19.71
CA THR A 529 -23.42 12.86 -20.26
C THR A 529 -22.81 13.71 -21.38
N LEU A 530 -23.63 14.14 -22.34
CA LEU A 530 -23.17 14.95 -23.48
C LEU A 530 -22.69 16.35 -23.05
N ALA A 531 -23.43 17.03 -22.18
CA ALA A 531 -23.07 18.36 -21.69
C ALA A 531 -21.78 18.34 -20.84
N VAL A 532 -21.62 17.32 -19.98
CA VAL A 532 -20.43 17.16 -19.12
C VAL A 532 -19.19 16.82 -19.97
N LEU A 533 -19.28 15.86 -20.88
CA LEU A 533 -18.16 15.52 -21.75
C LEU A 533 -17.78 16.69 -22.68
N GLY A 534 -18.76 17.41 -23.23
CA GLY A 534 -18.54 18.61 -24.03
C GLY A 534 -17.88 19.75 -23.23
N SER A 535 -18.32 19.99 -22.00
CA SER A 535 -17.72 21.04 -21.15
C SER A 535 -16.31 20.67 -20.67
N LEU A 536 -16.08 19.41 -20.27
CA LEU A 536 -14.75 18.93 -19.85
C LEU A 536 -13.75 18.93 -21.01
N THR A 537 -14.14 18.49 -22.20
CA THR A 537 -13.26 18.56 -23.39
C THR A 537 -12.81 19.98 -23.67
N ALA A 538 -13.75 20.95 -23.67
CA ALA A 538 -13.48 22.36 -23.88
C ALA A 538 -12.61 22.96 -22.76
N LEU A 539 -12.91 22.66 -21.50
CA LEU A 539 -12.17 23.14 -20.34
C LEU A 539 -10.70 22.69 -20.37
N PHE A 540 -10.45 21.39 -20.57
CA PHE A 540 -9.09 20.86 -20.64
C PHE A 540 -8.35 21.32 -21.91
N ALA A 541 -9.05 21.51 -23.04
CA ALA A 541 -8.48 22.09 -24.25
C ALA A 541 -8.04 23.55 -24.03
N ALA A 542 -8.87 24.36 -23.37
CA ALA A 542 -8.57 25.75 -23.05
C ALA A 542 -7.33 25.85 -22.12
N VAL A 543 -7.26 25.00 -21.09
CA VAL A 543 -6.08 24.92 -20.22
C VAL A 543 -4.84 24.49 -20.99
N ALA A 544 -4.94 23.49 -21.88
CA ALA A 544 -3.82 23.07 -22.73
C ALA A 544 -3.37 24.15 -23.73
N ALA A 545 -4.27 25.02 -24.17
CA ALA A 545 -3.93 26.16 -25.03
C ALA A 545 -3.19 27.26 -24.25
N TRP A 546 -3.54 27.47 -22.97
CA TRP A 546 -3.00 28.57 -22.16
C TRP A 546 -1.74 28.22 -21.36
N GLN A 547 -1.52 26.94 -21.06
CA GLN A 547 -0.39 26.45 -20.28
C GLN A 547 0.78 25.95 -21.14
N LYS A 548 1.98 25.84 -20.55
CA LYS A 548 3.20 25.32 -21.21
C LYS A 548 3.67 23.99 -20.59
N HIS A 549 4.55 23.25 -21.26
CA HIS A 549 5.23 22.05 -20.73
C HIS A 549 4.26 20.95 -20.19
N GLU A 550 4.57 20.35 -19.02
CA GLU A 550 3.86 19.19 -18.45
C GLU A 550 2.35 19.35 -18.22
N ILE A 551 1.87 20.49 -17.67
CA ILE A 551 0.41 20.72 -17.51
C ILE A 551 -0.29 20.69 -18.88
N ARG A 552 0.32 21.27 -19.91
CA ARG A 552 -0.21 21.20 -21.28
C ARG A 552 -0.28 19.76 -21.79
N ALA A 553 0.74 18.94 -21.50
CA ALA A 553 0.76 17.54 -21.90
C ALA A 553 -0.40 16.75 -21.28
N VAL A 554 -0.60 16.89 -19.96
CA VAL A 554 -1.69 16.20 -19.25
C VAL A 554 -3.05 16.72 -19.70
N SER A 555 -3.25 18.04 -19.74
CA SER A 555 -4.55 18.61 -20.14
C SER A 555 -4.91 18.30 -21.59
N ALA A 556 -3.94 18.28 -22.52
CA ALA A 556 -4.19 17.90 -23.91
C ALA A 556 -4.57 16.42 -24.06
N ALA A 557 -3.87 15.53 -23.35
CA ALA A 557 -4.20 14.10 -23.32
C ALA A 557 -5.61 13.87 -22.75
N VAL A 558 -5.94 14.51 -21.62
CA VAL A 558 -7.25 14.35 -20.97
C VAL A 558 -8.38 14.93 -21.82
N SER A 559 -8.16 16.06 -22.50
CA SER A 559 -9.11 16.62 -23.46
C SER A 559 -9.42 15.64 -24.61
N LEU A 560 -8.40 15.01 -25.19
CA LEU A 560 -8.59 14.00 -26.25
C LEU A 560 -9.29 12.73 -25.75
N ALA A 561 -9.00 12.31 -24.52
CA ALA A 561 -9.70 11.19 -23.90
C ALA A 561 -11.20 11.49 -23.73
N TYR A 562 -11.56 12.68 -23.22
CA TYR A 562 -12.96 13.09 -23.13
C TYR A 562 -13.59 13.34 -24.50
N ALA A 563 -12.83 13.74 -25.52
CA ALA A 563 -13.34 13.90 -26.89
C ALA A 563 -13.67 12.55 -27.52
N THR A 564 -12.89 11.51 -27.21
CA THR A 564 -13.17 10.12 -27.58
C THR A 564 -14.45 9.64 -26.93
N ALA A 565 -14.59 9.85 -25.61
CA ALA A 565 -15.80 9.50 -24.87
C ALA A 565 -17.04 10.28 -25.39
N LEU A 566 -16.87 11.57 -25.71
CA LEU A 566 -17.93 12.40 -26.29
C LEU A 566 -18.36 11.87 -27.66
N ALA A 567 -17.42 11.52 -28.54
CA ALA A 567 -17.71 10.91 -29.84
C ALA A 567 -18.49 9.59 -29.67
N CYS A 568 -18.09 8.74 -28.73
CA CYS A 568 -18.83 7.52 -28.40
C CYS A 568 -20.26 7.82 -27.91
N ALA A 569 -20.40 8.73 -26.94
CA ALA A 569 -21.69 9.07 -26.35
C ALA A 569 -22.64 9.74 -27.36
N THR A 570 -22.14 10.65 -28.20
CA THR A 570 -22.93 11.29 -29.26
C THR A 570 -23.42 10.29 -30.29
N GLY A 571 -22.56 9.37 -30.74
CA GLY A 571 -22.97 8.30 -31.67
C GLY A 571 -24.03 7.38 -31.07
N ALA A 572 -23.86 6.98 -29.80
CA ALA A 572 -24.84 6.15 -29.10
C ALA A 572 -26.18 6.87 -28.86
N SER A 573 -26.15 8.18 -28.54
CA SER A 573 -27.33 9.05 -28.38
C SER A 573 -28.14 9.15 -29.69
N LEU A 574 -27.46 9.24 -30.83
CA LEU A 574 -28.09 9.23 -32.15
C LEU A 574 -28.58 7.84 -32.60
N GLY A 575 -28.46 6.81 -31.77
CA GLY A 575 -28.85 5.44 -32.10
C GLY A 575 -27.97 4.79 -33.17
N TRP A 576 -26.76 5.33 -33.41
CA TRP A 576 -25.84 4.75 -34.38
C TRP A 576 -25.30 3.42 -33.88
N GLN A 577 -25.20 2.46 -34.79
CA GLN A 577 -24.56 1.19 -34.48
C GLN A 577 -23.05 1.38 -34.23
N PRO A 578 -22.40 0.53 -33.40
CA PRO A 578 -21.01 0.71 -32.96
C PRO A 578 -19.99 0.99 -34.08
N HIS A 579 -20.10 0.27 -35.19
CA HIS A 579 -19.24 0.46 -36.36
C HIS A 579 -19.32 1.85 -37.02
N HIS A 580 -20.47 2.55 -36.97
CA HIS A 580 -20.58 3.92 -37.46
C HIS A 580 -20.00 4.93 -36.45
N ILE A 581 -20.12 4.64 -35.16
CA ILE A 581 -19.49 5.42 -34.08
C ILE A 581 -17.97 5.41 -34.24
N ALA A 582 -17.38 4.29 -34.67
CA ALA A 582 -15.95 4.19 -34.95
C ALA A 582 -15.43 5.27 -35.92
N LEU A 583 -16.23 5.62 -36.95
CA LEU A 583 -15.88 6.65 -37.93
C LEU A 583 -15.85 8.05 -37.30
N LEU A 584 -16.78 8.33 -36.37
CA LEU A 584 -16.80 9.59 -35.62
C LEU A 584 -15.63 9.69 -34.65
N VAL A 585 -15.31 8.59 -33.94
CA VAL A 585 -14.17 8.51 -33.02
C VAL A 585 -12.85 8.79 -33.73
N LEU A 586 -12.74 8.45 -35.02
CA LEU A 586 -11.54 8.66 -35.82
C LEU A 586 -11.13 10.13 -36.01
N LEU A 587 -12.05 11.08 -35.78
CA LEU A 587 -11.71 12.50 -35.74
C LEU A 587 -10.70 12.82 -34.62
N VAL A 588 -10.70 12.06 -33.52
CA VAL A 588 -9.79 12.26 -32.38
C VAL A 588 -8.33 11.90 -32.70
N PRO A 589 -7.98 10.70 -33.21
CA PRO A 589 -6.60 10.42 -33.63
C PRO A 589 -6.12 11.35 -34.74
N ALA A 590 -7.01 11.77 -35.66
CA ALA A 590 -6.66 12.74 -36.70
C ALA A 590 -6.30 14.11 -36.12
N THR A 591 -7.11 14.63 -35.19
CA THR A 591 -6.83 15.90 -34.49
C THR A 591 -5.58 15.80 -33.60
N ALA A 592 -5.38 14.66 -32.92
CA ALA A 592 -4.17 14.40 -32.14
C ALA A 592 -2.90 14.45 -33.02
N ALA A 593 -2.93 13.80 -34.19
CA ALA A 593 -1.83 13.84 -35.15
C ALA A 593 -1.54 15.27 -35.63
N LEU A 594 -2.58 16.07 -35.93
CA LEU A 594 -2.43 17.48 -36.33
C LEU A 594 -1.88 18.36 -35.19
N LEU A 595 -2.35 18.17 -33.96
CA LEU A 595 -1.88 18.92 -32.78
C LEU A 595 -0.41 18.59 -32.46
N ALA A 596 -0.05 17.30 -32.51
CA ALA A 596 1.33 16.86 -32.36
C ALA A 596 2.26 17.51 -33.40
N ALA A 597 1.75 17.89 -34.58
CA ALA A 597 2.53 18.59 -35.61
C ALA A 597 2.89 20.03 -35.22
N ARG A 598 2.06 20.64 -34.36
CA ARG A 598 2.18 22.04 -33.96
C ARG A 598 3.00 22.23 -32.69
N PHE A 599 3.19 21.17 -31.90
CA PHE A 599 3.99 21.25 -30.68
C PHE A 599 5.49 21.16 -31.01
N LYS A 600 6.27 22.06 -30.41
CA LYS A 600 7.74 22.06 -30.50
C LYS A 600 8.40 21.22 -29.41
N ASP A 601 7.68 20.95 -28.33
CA ASP A 601 8.17 20.21 -27.16
C ASP A 601 7.89 18.70 -27.28
N ALA A 602 8.86 17.86 -26.93
CA ALA A 602 8.75 16.41 -27.05
C ALA A 602 7.68 15.79 -26.11
N THR A 603 7.51 16.35 -24.90
CA THR A 603 6.60 15.80 -23.87
C THR A 603 5.11 15.90 -24.22
N PRO A 604 4.52 17.08 -24.55
CA PRO A 604 3.11 17.15 -24.95
C PRO A 604 2.85 16.43 -26.28
N THR A 605 3.83 16.39 -27.18
CA THR A 605 3.73 15.64 -28.43
C THR A 605 3.54 14.15 -28.17
N LEU A 606 4.37 13.57 -27.29
CA LEU A 606 4.28 12.14 -26.95
C LEU A 606 2.97 11.81 -26.23
N SER A 607 2.53 12.63 -25.27
CA SER A 607 1.25 12.39 -24.58
C SER A 607 0.06 12.43 -25.55
N VAL A 608 0.01 13.39 -26.47
CA VAL A 608 -1.06 13.49 -27.47
C VAL A 608 -1.00 12.36 -28.49
N GLU A 609 0.19 11.94 -28.94
CA GLU A 609 0.34 10.78 -29.84
C GLU A 609 -0.13 9.49 -29.17
N ILE A 610 0.20 9.25 -27.89
CA ILE A 610 -0.25 8.07 -27.14
C ILE A 610 -1.76 8.09 -26.99
N THR A 611 -2.37 9.20 -26.56
CA THR A 611 -3.83 9.27 -26.41
C THR A 611 -4.53 9.13 -27.75
N GLY A 612 -4.00 9.72 -28.82
CA GLY A 612 -4.51 9.52 -30.18
C GLY A 612 -4.46 8.05 -30.61
N ALA A 613 -3.36 7.36 -30.34
CA ALA A 613 -3.24 5.92 -30.63
C ALA A 613 -4.26 5.08 -29.83
N VAL A 614 -4.49 5.41 -28.55
CA VAL A 614 -5.52 4.76 -27.74
C VAL A 614 -6.92 5.01 -28.32
N ALA A 615 -7.23 6.23 -28.75
CA ALA A 615 -8.50 6.55 -29.41
C ALA A 615 -8.67 5.77 -30.73
N ALA A 616 -7.60 5.60 -31.50
CA ALA A 616 -7.61 4.76 -32.71
C ALA A 616 -7.88 3.28 -32.39
N LEU A 617 -7.34 2.75 -31.29
CA LEU A 617 -7.66 1.39 -30.83
C LEU A 617 -9.13 1.24 -30.42
N VAL A 618 -9.72 2.26 -29.77
CA VAL A 618 -11.16 2.28 -29.46
C VAL A 618 -11.98 2.27 -30.76
N ALA A 619 -11.63 3.08 -31.75
CA ALA A 619 -12.32 3.07 -33.05
C ALA A 619 -12.23 1.70 -33.74
N ILE A 620 -11.05 1.07 -33.74
CA ILE A 620 -10.87 -0.29 -34.29
C ILE A 620 -11.77 -1.29 -33.55
N GLY A 621 -11.79 -1.26 -32.22
CA GLY A 621 -12.62 -2.12 -31.37
C GLY A 621 -14.12 -2.01 -31.67
N LEU A 622 -14.61 -0.78 -31.86
CA LEU A 622 -16.02 -0.52 -32.22
C LEU A 622 -16.40 -1.05 -33.61
N ALA A 623 -15.44 -1.20 -34.52
CA ALA A 623 -15.68 -1.68 -35.88
C ALA A 623 -15.53 -3.21 -36.05
N VAL A 624 -15.04 -3.94 -35.03
CA VAL A 624 -14.67 -5.38 -35.17
C VAL A 624 -15.81 -6.27 -35.64
N MET A 625 -17.05 -5.98 -35.23
CA MET A 625 -18.22 -6.79 -35.58
C MET A 625 -18.63 -6.68 -37.04
N GLU A 626 -18.12 -5.69 -37.78
CA GLU A 626 -18.49 -5.41 -39.17
C GLU A 626 -17.23 -5.31 -40.05
N PRO A 627 -16.78 -6.42 -40.66
CA PRO A 627 -15.51 -6.49 -41.40
C PRO A 627 -15.31 -5.41 -42.47
N PRO A 628 -16.33 -5.01 -43.27
CA PRO A 628 -16.16 -3.95 -44.26
C PRO A 628 -15.79 -2.59 -43.65
N VAL A 629 -16.39 -2.26 -42.50
CA VAL A 629 -16.13 -1.00 -41.78
C VAL A 629 -14.82 -1.09 -41.01
N LEU A 630 -14.48 -2.26 -40.45
CA LEU A 630 -13.17 -2.50 -39.84
C LEU A 630 -12.03 -2.25 -40.82
N ALA A 631 -12.16 -2.75 -42.07
CA ALA A 631 -11.17 -2.50 -43.11
C ALA A 631 -11.01 -1.00 -43.41
N LEU A 632 -12.12 -0.25 -43.47
CA LEU A 632 -12.10 1.20 -43.67
C LEU A 632 -11.42 1.93 -42.49
N VAL A 633 -11.76 1.59 -41.25
CA VAL A 633 -11.18 2.18 -40.05
C VAL A 633 -9.67 1.90 -39.97
N LEU A 634 -9.24 0.65 -40.24
CA LEU A 634 -7.82 0.30 -40.31
C LEU A 634 -7.09 1.09 -41.40
N ALA A 635 -7.70 1.26 -42.58
CA ALA A 635 -7.11 2.04 -43.66
C ALA A 635 -6.94 3.51 -43.27
N LEU A 636 -7.97 4.13 -42.67
CA LEU A 636 -7.91 5.52 -42.24
C LEU A 636 -6.93 5.72 -41.05
N CYS A 637 -6.85 4.77 -40.10
CA CYS A 637 -5.79 4.73 -39.09
C CYS A 637 -4.40 4.66 -39.75
N GLY A 638 -4.24 3.85 -40.80
CA GLY A 638 -3.03 3.77 -41.62
C GLY A 638 -2.66 5.11 -42.27
N VAL A 639 -3.65 5.86 -42.79
CA VAL A 639 -3.46 7.21 -43.35
C VAL A 639 -2.99 8.18 -42.27
N ILE A 640 -3.61 8.17 -41.08
CA ILE A 640 -3.20 9.03 -39.96
C ILE A 640 -1.76 8.70 -39.54
N ALA A 641 -1.42 7.41 -39.38
CA ALA A 641 -0.08 6.96 -39.04
C ALA A 641 0.95 7.34 -40.13
N ALA A 642 0.61 7.19 -41.40
CA ALA A 642 1.46 7.61 -42.51
C ALA A 642 1.72 9.12 -42.49
N GLY A 643 0.69 9.93 -42.20
CA GLY A 643 0.83 11.38 -42.02
C GLY A 643 1.77 11.75 -40.86
N THR A 644 1.73 11.01 -39.74
CA THR A 644 2.68 11.21 -38.64
C THR A 644 4.12 10.81 -39.00
N ALA A 645 4.28 9.79 -39.85
CA ALA A 645 5.59 9.26 -40.28
C ALA A 645 6.35 10.20 -41.24
N VAL A 646 5.68 11.22 -41.81
CA VAL A 646 6.33 12.28 -42.61
C VAL A 646 7.34 13.06 -41.77
N ARG A 647 7.17 13.13 -40.45
CA ARG A 647 8.09 13.83 -39.56
C ARG A 647 9.42 13.10 -39.43
N PRO A 648 10.56 13.82 -39.47
CA PRO A 648 11.89 13.22 -39.41
C PRO A 648 12.10 12.39 -38.14
N ASP A 649 11.55 12.82 -37.01
CA ASP A 649 11.71 12.17 -35.70
C ASP A 649 10.81 10.94 -35.51
N ARG A 650 9.83 10.71 -36.41
CA ARG A 650 8.78 9.67 -36.27
C ARG A 650 8.71 8.72 -37.46
N ARG A 651 9.75 8.64 -38.29
CA ARG A 651 9.80 7.74 -39.46
C ARG A 651 9.51 6.27 -39.13
N GLN A 652 9.80 5.84 -37.90
CA GLN A 652 9.50 4.49 -37.42
C GLN A 652 7.99 4.17 -37.37
N VAL A 653 7.13 5.18 -37.20
CA VAL A 653 5.66 5.02 -37.24
C VAL A 653 5.17 4.61 -38.64
N GLY A 654 6.00 4.81 -39.69
CA GLY A 654 5.72 4.33 -41.03
C GLY A 654 5.58 2.80 -41.12
N TYR A 655 6.25 2.04 -40.24
CA TYR A 655 6.05 0.59 -40.16
C TYR A 655 4.66 0.22 -39.62
N ALA A 656 4.16 0.99 -38.64
CA ALA A 656 2.80 0.80 -38.12
C ALA A 656 1.75 1.16 -39.19
N ALA A 657 1.97 2.22 -39.97
CA ALA A 657 1.10 2.58 -41.09
C ALA A 657 1.04 1.45 -42.14
N ALA A 658 2.19 0.89 -42.51
CA ALA A 658 2.25 -0.23 -43.45
C ALA A 658 1.50 -1.48 -42.93
N ALA A 659 1.68 -1.81 -41.65
CA ALA A 659 0.96 -2.91 -41.02
C ALA A 659 -0.56 -2.68 -41.02
N LEU A 660 -1.02 -1.46 -40.71
CA LEU A 660 -2.44 -1.10 -40.73
C LEU A 660 -3.06 -1.20 -42.13
N PHE A 661 -2.35 -0.78 -43.19
CA PHE A 661 -2.83 -0.95 -44.56
C PHE A 661 -2.90 -2.42 -45.02
N VAL A 662 -1.92 -3.23 -44.61
CA VAL A 662 -1.96 -4.68 -44.88
C VAL A 662 -3.16 -5.31 -44.16
N LEU A 663 -3.35 -5.02 -42.87
CA LEU A 663 -4.50 -5.52 -42.11
C LEU A 663 -5.82 -5.06 -42.73
N ALA A 664 -5.93 -3.79 -43.13
CA ALA A 664 -7.11 -3.28 -43.83
C ALA A 664 -7.41 -4.08 -45.11
N THR A 665 -6.37 -4.41 -45.88
CA THR A 665 -6.50 -5.18 -47.13
C THR A 665 -6.93 -6.61 -46.84
N TRP A 666 -6.35 -7.28 -45.84
CA TRP A 666 -6.74 -8.63 -45.45
C TRP A 666 -8.17 -8.71 -44.95
N VAL A 667 -8.59 -7.79 -44.07
CA VAL A 667 -9.97 -7.74 -43.58
C VAL A 667 -10.94 -7.49 -44.74
N ARG A 668 -10.57 -6.62 -45.70
CA ARG A 668 -11.41 -6.36 -46.88
C ARG A 668 -11.56 -7.59 -47.78
N LEU A 669 -10.47 -8.30 -48.04
CA LEU A 669 -10.50 -9.53 -48.84
C LEU A 669 -11.29 -10.64 -48.15
N ALA A 670 -11.16 -10.77 -46.83
CA ALA A 670 -11.95 -11.71 -46.04
C ALA A 670 -13.44 -11.35 -46.09
N SER A 671 -13.79 -10.06 -46.07
CA SER A 671 -15.18 -9.62 -46.20
C SER A 671 -15.80 -9.88 -47.58
N TRP A 672 -14.96 -10.09 -48.60
CA TRP A 672 -15.38 -10.51 -49.94
C TRP A 672 -15.28 -12.02 -50.14
N GLU A 673 -15.07 -12.78 -49.06
CA GLU A 673 -14.96 -14.25 -49.07
C GLU A 673 -13.89 -14.78 -50.05
N VAL A 674 -12.84 -13.98 -50.29
CA VAL A 674 -11.75 -14.38 -51.17
C VAL A 674 -10.94 -15.48 -50.46
N GLY A 675 -11.00 -16.71 -51.00
CA GLY A 675 -10.27 -17.86 -50.49
C GLY A 675 -8.87 -18.07 -51.09
N SER A 676 -8.45 -17.22 -52.04
CA SER A 676 -7.14 -17.36 -52.71
C SER A 676 -6.00 -16.81 -51.85
N PRO A 677 -4.99 -17.63 -51.48
CA PRO A 677 -3.87 -17.17 -50.64
C PRO A 677 -3.03 -16.07 -51.32
N GLU A 678 -3.05 -15.99 -52.65
CA GLU A 678 -2.37 -14.98 -53.44
C GLU A 678 -2.89 -13.57 -53.13
N ALA A 679 -4.21 -13.43 -52.93
CA ALA A 679 -4.82 -12.14 -52.64
C ALA A 679 -4.33 -11.55 -51.30
N TYR A 680 -4.05 -12.39 -50.31
CA TYR A 680 -3.53 -11.96 -49.00
C TYR A 680 -2.01 -11.73 -49.00
N THR A 681 -1.27 -12.45 -49.83
CA THR A 681 0.20 -12.42 -49.81
C THR A 681 0.77 -11.30 -50.69
N LEU A 682 0.11 -10.96 -51.80
CA LEU A 682 0.55 -9.90 -52.72
C LEU A 682 0.67 -8.49 -52.08
N PRO A 683 -0.28 -8.01 -51.25
CA PRO A 683 -0.18 -6.71 -50.57
C PRO A 683 1.03 -6.62 -49.62
N VAL A 684 1.61 -7.75 -49.19
CA VAL A 684 2.80 -7.81 -48.34
C VAL A 684 4.07 -7.91 -49.17
N THR A 685 4.06 -8.76 -50.21
CA THR A 685 5.24 -9.04 -51.03
C THR A 685 5.65 -7.85 -51.89
N VAL A 686 4.70 -7.11 -52.47
CA VAL A 686 5.02 -5.97 -53.34
C VAL A 686 5.78 -4.85 -52.58
N PRO A 687 5.29 -4.33 -51.44
CA PRO A 687 6.04 -3.35 -50.65
C PRO A 687 7.37 -3.89 -50.11
N ALA A 688 7.43 -5.16 -49.68
CA ALA A 688 8.66 -5.77 -49.18
C ALA A 688 9.76 -5.81 -50.26
N LEU A 689 9.41 -6.13 -51.50
CA LEU A 689 10.34 -6.12 -52.63
C LEU A 689 10.81 -4.69 -52.98
N VAL A 690 9.93 -3.70 -52.92
CA VAL A 690 10.29 -2.29 -53.15
C VAL A 690 11.24 -1.78 -52.05
N VAL A 691 10.96 -2.08 -50.77
CA VAL A 691 11.84 -1.72 -49.65
C VAL A 691 13.19 -2.43 -49.78
N GLY A 692 13.20 -3.72 -50.11
CA GLY A 692 14.43 -4.48 -50.38
C GLY A 692 15.27 -3.88 -51.51
N PHE A 693 14.61 -3.44 -52.59
CA PHE A 693 15.26 -2.78 -53.73
C PHE A 693 15.87 -1.42 -53.37
N VAL A 694 15.13 -0.57 -52.67
CA VAL A 694 15.60 0.75 -52.24
C VAL A 694 16.73 0.63 -51.21
N ARG A 695 16.61 -0.29 -50.25
CA ARG A 695 17.65 -0.55 -49.24
C ARG A 695 18.95 -1.02 -49.88
N ARG A 696 18.87 -1.91 -50.88
CA ARG A 696 20.05 -2.42 -51.60
C ARG A 696 20.67 -1.38 -52.54
N ARG A 697 19.89 -0.42 -53.05
CA ARG A 697 20.45 0.75 -53.78
C ARG A 697 21.22 1.69 -52.87
N ARG A 698 20.84 1.82 -51.59
CA ARG A 698 21.52 2.68 -50.61
C ARG A 698 22.70 1.98 -49.94
N ASP A 699 22.61 0.68 -49.71
CA ASP A 699 23.65 -0.14 -49.08
C ASP A 699 23.91 -1.41 -49.89
N GLN A 700 24.96 -1.36 -50.71
CA GLN A 700 25.37 -2.44 -51.60
C GLN A 700 25.86 -3.70 -50.86
N ARG A 701 26.12 -3.62 -49.54
CA ARG A 701 26.52 -4.78 -48.72
C ARG A 701 25.34 -5.66 -48.31
N THR A 702 24.11 -5.23 -48.55
CA THR A 702 22.90 -6.01 -48.21
C THR A 702 22.77 -7.23 -49.14
N SER A 703 22.78 -8.44 -48.57
CA SER A 703 22.66 -9.68 -49.31
C SER A 703 21.28 -9.81 -49.98
N SER A 704 21.23 -10.44 -51.17
CA SER A 704 19.97 -10.64 -51.90
C SER A 704 18.96 -11.48 -51.12
N TRP A 705 19.44 -12.39 -50.27
CA TRP A 705 18.63 -13.23 -49.38
C TRP A 705 17.89 -12.42 -48.31
N THR A 706 18.51 -11.43 -47.69
CA THR A 706 17.86 -10.59 -46.66
C THR A 706 16.93 -9.54 -47.25
N ALA A 707 17.20 -9.08 -48.48
CA ALA A 707 16.43 -8.04 -49.15
C ALA A 707 15.15 -8.56 -49.82
N TYR A 708 15.21 -9.72 -50.48
CA TYR A 708 14.09 -10.22 -51.31
C TYR A 708 13.55 -11.58 -50.86
N GLY A 709 14.35 -12.37 -50.14
CA GLY A 709 13.98 -13.73 -49.70
C GLY A 709 12.67 -13.78 -48.91
N PRO A 710 12.53 -13.01 -47.81
CA PRO A 710 11.32 -13.01 -46.99
C PRO A 710 10.06 -12.56 -47.76
N GLY A 711 10.19 -11.55 -48.63
CA GLY A 711 9.07 -11.07 -49.43
C GLY A 711 8.59 -12.10 -50.44
N LEU A 712 9.50 -12.81 -51.10
CA LEU A 712 9.17 -13.82 -52.11
C LEU A 712 8.64 -15.12 -51.48
N SER A 713 9.21 -15.56 -50.37
CA SER A 713 8.77 -16.78 -49.68
C SER A 713 7.32 -16.66 -49.18
N VAL A 714 6.89 -15.46 -48.76
CA VAL A 714 5.54 -15.22 -48.24
C VAL A 714 4.44 -15.38 -49.29
N THR A 715 4.71 -15.09 -50.57
CA THR A 715 3.72 -15.33 -51.67
C THR A 715 3.91 -16.69 -52.32
N LEU A 716 5.15 -17.09 -52.62
CA LEU A 716 5.41 -18.29 -53.43
C LEU A 716 5.13 -19.59 -52.66
N LEU A 717 5.41 -19.65 -51.35
CA LEU A 717 5.26 -20.89 -50.59
C LEU A 717 3.79 -21.26 -50.34
N PRO A 718 2.91 -20.33 -49.88
CA PRO A 718 1.49 -20.64 -49.69
C PRO A 718 0.76 -20.91 -51.02
N SER A 719 1.09 -20.17 -52.09
CA SER A 719 0.52 -20.39 -53.42
C SER A 719 0.94 -21.74 -54.02
N LEU A 720 2.20 -22.16 -53.80
CA LEU A 720 2.68 -23.49 -54.20
C LEU A 720 1.98 -24.62 -53.44
N LEU A 721 1.78 -24.46 -52.12
CA LEU A 721 1.06 -25.45 -51.31
C LEU A 721 -0.42 -25.55 -51.73
N ALA A 722 -1.07 -24.42 -52.03
CA ALA A 722 -2.44 -24.41 -52.51
C ALA A 722 -2.57 -25.06 -53.90
N ALA A 723 -1.63 -24.80 -54.81
CA ALA A 723 -1.59 -25.43 -56.13
C ALA A 723 -1.45 -26.97 -56.09
N TRP A 724 -0.93 -27.53 -54.99
CA TRP A 724 -0.85 -28.99 -54.81
C TRP A 724 -2.15 -29.63 -54.33
N GLY A 725 -3.10 -28.85 -53.80
CA GLY A 725 -4.39 -29.33 -53.27
C GLY A 725 -5.58 -29.09 -54.19
N ASP A 726 -5.45 -28.21 -55.19
CA ASP A 726 -6.53 -27.86 -56.13
C ASP A 726 -6.51 -28.75 -57.39
N LEU A 727 -7.68 -29.07 -57.94
CA LEU A 727 -7.83 -29.78 -59.21
C LEU A 727 -7.82 -28.84 -60.45
N ASP A 728 -7.80 -27.52 -60.24
CA ASP A 728 -8.02 -26.53 -61.28
C ASP A 728 -6.71 -26.09 -61.99
N TRP A 729 -6.70 -26.15 -63.32
CA TRP A 729 -5.55 -25.84 -64.19
C TRP A 729 -5.04 -24.38 -64.27
N PRO A 730 -5.80 -23.30 -63.97
CA PRO A 730 -5.31 -21.94 -64.20
C PRO A 730 -4.33 -21.45 -63.12
N ARG A 731 -4.40 -21.99 -61.89
CA ARG A 731 -3.55 -21.58 -60.76
C ARG A 731 -2.08 -22.01 -60.94
N PRO A 732 -1.76 -23.27 -61.31
CA PRO A 732 -0.39 -23.69 -61.63
C PRO A 732 0.22 -22.92 -62.81
N LEU A 733 -0.56 -22.61 -63.85
CA LEU A 733 -0.07 -21.83 -65.01
C LEU A 733 0.33 -20.41 -64.64
N LEU A 734 -0.51 -19.69 -63.88
CA LEU A 734 -0.21 -18.32 -63.46
C LEU A 734 0.97 -18.28 -62.48
N LEU A 735 1.05 -19.23 -61.56
CA LEU A 735 2.18 -19.38 -60.64
C LEU A 735 3.48 -19.72 -61.39
N GLY A 736 3.42 -20.61 -62.38
CA GLY A 736 4.54 -20.96 -63.26
C GLY A 736 5.03 -19.78 -64.09
N ALA A 737 4.13 -19.01 -64.69
CA ALA A 737 4.47 -17.80 -65.45
C ALA A 737 5.12 -16.73 -64.55
N ALA A 738 4.58 -16.51 -63.34
CA ALA A 738 5.16 -15.58 -62.38
C ALA A 738 6.55 -16.05 -61.89
N ALA A 739 6.72 -17.34 -61.59
CA ALA A 739 8.00 -17.93 -61.20
C ALA A 739 9.06 -17.84 -62.32
N LEU A 740 8.65 -17.99 -63.58
CA LEU A 740 9.50 -17.80 -64.76
C LEU A 740 9.97 -16.35 -64.90
N LEU A 741 9.08 -15.37 -64.68
CA LEU A 741 9.48 -13.96 -64.69
C LEU A 741 10.46 -13.64 -63.56
N VAL A 742 10.23 -14.14 -62.34
CA VAL A 742 11.12 -13.93 -61.19
C VAL A 742 12.50 -14.56 -61.44
N THR A 743 12.59 -15.75 -62.05
CA THR A 743 13.86 -16.38 -62.43
C THR A 743 14.61 -15.62 -63.51
N LEU A 744 13.92 -15.18 -64.57
CA LEU A 744 14.52 -14.39 -65.65
C LEU A 744 15.07 -13.05 -65.12
N VAL A 745 14.33 -12.38 -64.23
CA VAL A 745 14.81 -11.15 -63.56
C VAL A 745 15.99 -11.45 -62.63
N GLY A 746 15.93 -12.55 -61.87
CA GLY A 746 17.03 -13.01 -61.01
C GLY A 746 18.31 -13.33 -61.80
N ALA A 747 18.18 -13.96 -62.96
CA ALA A 747 19.28 -14.27 -63.86
C ALA A 747 19.88 -13.01 -64.50
N ARG A 748 19.04 -12.09 -65.01
CA ARG A 748 19.49 -10.82 -65.60
C ARG A 748 20.20 -9.93 -64.59
N GLN A 749 19.72 -9.89 -63.34
CA GLN A 749 20.28 -9.03 -62.28
C GLN A 749 21.33 -9.73 -61.40
N ARG A 750 21.70 -10.99 -61.70
CA ARG A 750 22.62 -11.84 -60.92
C ARG A 750 22.26 -11.93 -59.43
N LEU A 751 20.97 -12.08 -59.13
CA LEU A 751 20.44 -12.17 -57.75
C LEU A 751 20.13 -13.62 -57.38
N GLN A 752 20.96 -14.20 -56.51
CA GLN A 752 20.83 -15.61 -56.09
C GLN A 752 19.47 -15.93 -55.46
N ALA A 753 18.93 -15.07 -54.59
CA ALA A 753 17.65 -15.32 -53.93
C ALA A 753 16.46 -15.42 -54.91
N LEU A 754 16.40 -14.55 -55.92
CA LEU A 754 15.33 -14.58 -56.94
C LEU A 754 15.45 -15.81 -57.85
N LEU A 755 16.68 -16.14 -58.25
CA LEU A 755 16.94 -17.29 -59.12
C LEU A 755 16.59 -18.61 -58.43
N VAL A 756 16.98 -18.77 -57.16
CA VAL A 756 16.74 -20.01 -56.40
C VAL A 756 15.26 -20.15 -56.01
N LEU A 757 14.63 -19.09 -55.49
CA LEU A 757 13.22 -19.15 -55.07
C LEU A 757 12.28 -19.30 -56.27
N GLY A 758 12.45 -18.49 -57.32
CA GLY A 758 11.64 -18.61 -58.53
C GLY A 758 11.90 -19.92 -59.28
N GLY A 759 13.15 -20.39 -59.32
CA GLY A 759 13.53 -21.60 -60.04
C GLY A 759 13.05 -22.85 -59.35
N GLY A 760 13.14 -22.88 -58.02
CA GLY A 760 12.59 -23.95 -57.19
C GLY A 760 11.07 -24.05 -57.33
N THR A 761 10.35 -22.93 -57.29
CA THR A 761 8.89 -22.94 -57.46
C THR A 761 8.48 -23.37 -58.87
N LEU A 762 9.18 -22.90 -59.91
CA LEU A 762 8.93 -23.30 -61.30
C LEU A 762 9.16 -24.82 -61.50
N ALA A 763 10.23 -25.37 -60.93
CA ALA A 763 10.53 -26.79 -61.00
C ALA A 763 9.48 -27.64 -60.27
N LEU A 764 9.02 -27.21 -59.09
CA LEU A 764 8.00 -27.92 -58.31
C LEU A 764 6.62 -27.86 -58.98
N VAL A 765 6.25 -26.75 -59.60
CA VAL A 765 5.02 -26.63 -60.40
C VAL A 765 5.10 -27.52 -61.64
N ALA A 766 6.22 -27.49 -62.37
CA ALA A 766 6.42 -28.36 -63.53
C ALA A 766 6.39 -29.85 -63.15
N LEU A 767 6.96 -30.22 -62.00
CA LEU A 767 6.92 -31.58 -61.48
C LEU A 767 5.50 -32.01 -61.12
N HIS A 768 4.71 -31.12 -60.51
CA HIS A 768 3.31 -31.39 -60.17
C HIS A 768 2.47 -31.64 -61.44
N GLU A 769 2.58 -30.78 -62.45
CA GLU A 769 1.86 -30.93 -63.73
C GLU A 769 2.31 -32.18 -64.52
N LEU A 770 3.60 -32.53 -64.46
CA LEU A 770 4.11 -33.73 -65.10
C LEU A 770 3.80 -35.01 -64.31
N ALA A 771 3.50 -34.94 -63.02
CA ALA A 771 3.24 -36.09 -62.16
C ALA A 771 2.15 -37.03 -62.70
N PRO A 772 0.96 -36.56 -63.14
CA PRO A 772 -0.06 -37.45 -63.71
C PRO A 772 0.40 -38.13 -65.01
N TYR A 773 1.13 -37.43 -65.88
CA TYR A 773 1.66 -37.99 -67.14
C TYR A 773 2.80 -38.98 -66.88
N ILE A 774 3.67 -38.69 -65.92
CA ILE A 774 4.71 -39.62 -65.45
C ILE A 774 4.06 -40.84 -64.82
N ALA A 775 3.04 -40.68 -63.96
CA ALA A 775 2.33 -41.79 -63.35
C ALA A 775 1.60 -42.67 -64.39
N GLN A 776 1.02 -42.07 -65.44
CA GLN A 776 0.43 -42.80 -66.56
C GLN A 776 1.49 -43.54 -67.39
N ALA A 777 2.60 -42.90 -67.72
CA ALA A 777 3.72 -43.52 -68.43
C ALA A 777 4.35 -44.66 -67.61
N MET A 778 4.48 -44.48 -66.29
CA MET A 778 4.99 -45.47 -65.35
C MET A 778 3.98 -46.59 -65.07
N GLY A 779 2.68 -46.32 -65.20
CA GLY A 779 1.62 -47.33 -65.15
C GLY A 779 1.64 -48.27 -66.35
N ALA A 780 2.15 -47.82 -67.50
CA ALA A 780 2.40 -48.65 -68.68
C ALA A 780 3.71 -49.46 -68.59
N VAL A 781 4.57 -49.19 -67.61
CA VAL A 781 5.87 -49.84 -67.41
C VAL A 781 5.80 -50.82 -66.23
N PRO A 782 6.41 -52.02 -66.31
CA PRO A 782 6.44 -52.96 -65.20
C PRO A 782 7.02 -52.34 -63.91
N ARG A 783 6.36 -52.57 -62.76
CA ARG A 783 6.66 -51.92 -61.45
C ARG A 783 8.12 -52.05 -60.96
N TRP A 784 8.90 -52.98 -61.50
CA TRP A 784 10.31 -53.22 -61.14
C TRP A 784 11.31 -52.31 -61.89
N VAL A 785 10.90 -51.67 -62.98
CA VAL A 785 11.75 -50.79 -63.79
C VAL A 785 12.13 -49.48 -63.10
N PRO A 786 11.23 -48.73 -62.43
CA PRO A 786 11.60 -47.50 -61.72
C PRO A 786 12.72 -47.67 -60.67
N PRO A 787 12.68 -48.66 -59.74
CA PRO A 787 13.77 -48.86 -58.79
C PRO A 787 15.06 -49.35 -59.48
N ALA A 788 14.96 -50.10 -60.58
CA ALA A 788 16.14 -50.50 -61.37
C ALA A 788 16.82 -49.30 -62.06
N LEU A 789 16.04 -48.37 -62.63
CA LEU A 789 16.53 -47.12 -63.20
C LEU A 789 17.12 -46.19 -62.13
N ALA A 790 16.48 -46.07 -60.97
CA ALA A 790 17.01 -45.31 -59.84
C ALA A 790 18.33 -45.91 -59.32
N GLY A 791 18.43 -47.24 -59.26
CA GLY A 791 19.66 -47.95 -58.94
C GLY A 791 20.78 -47.73 -59.97
N LEU A 792 20.46 -47.75 -61.27
CA LEU A 792 21.39 -47.43 -62.36
C LEU A 792 21.87 -45.98 -62.32
N LEU A 793 20.96 -45.04 -61.99
CA LEU A 793 21.29 -43.62 -61.83
C LEU A 793 22.21 -43.39 -60.63
N LEU A 794 21.93 -44.03 -59.49
CA LEU A 794 22.80 -43.98 -58.31
C LEU A 794 24.18 -44.61 -58.58
N LEU A 795 24.22 -45.71 -59.35
CA LEU A 795 25.47 -46.31 -59.80
C LEU A 795 26.25 -45.40 -60.76
N ALA A 796 25.59 -44.74 -61.70
CA ALA A 796 26.21 -43.79 -62.62
C ALA A 796 26.69 -42.51 -61.91
N LEU A 797 25.94 -42.01 -60.93
CA LEU A 797 26.33 -40.86 -60.10
C LEU A 797 27.49 -41.23 -59.16
N GLY A 798 27.45 -42.43 -58.58
CA GLY A 798 28.54 -43.00 -57.80
C GLY A 798 29.81 -43.17 -58.64
N ALA A 799 29.67 -43.68 -59.86
CA ALA A 799 30.78 -43.86 -60.79
C ALA A 799 31.41 -42.53 -61.23
N THR A 800 30.59 -41.51 -61.53
CA THR A 800 31.10 -40.16 -61.89
C THR A 800 31.70 -39.42 -60.70
N TYR A 801 31.22 -39.64 -59.48
CA TYR A 801 31.84 -39.12 -58.26
C TYR A 801 33.22 -39.74 -58.03
N GLU A 802 33.34 -41.06 -58.23
CA GLU A 802 34.60 -41.77 -58.13
C GLU A 802 35.61 -41.32 -59.21
N GLN A 803 35.12 -41.05 -60.43
CA GLN A 803 35.92 -40.50 -61.53
C GLN A 803 36.46 -39.09 -61.19
N ARG A 804 35.61 -38.19 -60.67
CA ARG A 804 36.05 -36.84 -60.24
C ARG A 804 37.05 -36.90 -59.08
N LEU A 805 36.89 -37.87 -58.18
CA LEU A 805 37.82 -38.06 -57.06
C LEU A 805 39.17 -38.64 -57.50
N ARG A 806 39.16 -39.54 -58.50
CA ARG A 806 40.38 -40.05 -59.13
C ARG A 806 41.09 -38.96 -59.94
N ASP A 807 40.36 -38.15 -60.69
CA ASP A 807 40.95 -37.01 -61.44
C ASP A 807 41.54 -35.96 -60.49
N ALA A 808 40.88 -35.65 -59.38
CA ALA A 808 41.43 -34.76 -58.36
C ALA A 808 42.72 -35.31 -57.71
N ARG A 809 42.80 -36.63 -57.48
CA ARG A 809 44.01 -37.30 -56.98
C ARG A 809 45.12 -37.32 -58.04
N ARG A 810 44.79 -37.55 -59.30
CA ARG A 810 45.73 -37.55 -60.43
C ARG A 810 46.32 -36.16 -60.68
N VAL A 811 45.50 -35.11 -60.60
CA VAL A 811 45.98 -33.71 -60.64
C VAL A 811 46.89 -33.40 -59.45
N ARG A 812 46.59 -33.92 -58.26
CA ARG A 812 47.46 -33.77 -57.07
C ARG A 812 48.79 -34.49 -57.21
N GLU A 813 48.83 -35.67 -57.82
CA GLU A 813 50.07 -36.42 -58.10
C GLU A 813 50.91 -35.84 -59.24
N VAL A 814 50.28 -35.17 -60.22
CA VAL A 814 50.99 -34.45 -61.28
C VAL A 814 51.57 -33.14 -60.75
N LEU A 815 50.81 -32.37 -59.95
CA LEU A 815 51.32 -31.18 -59.26
C LEU A 815 52.40 -31.51 -58.21
N GLY A 816 52.33 -32.68 -57.58
CA GLY A 816 53.35 -33.17 -56.65
C GLY A 816 54.65 -33.62 -57.31
N ARG A 817 54.67 -33.83 -58.64
CA ARG A 817 55.88 -34.19 -59.42
C ARG A 817 56.55 -32.99 -60.11
N MET A 818 55.93 -31.81 -60.08
CA MET A 818 56.49 -30.55 -60.62
C MET A 818 57.05 -29.61 -59.52
N ARG A 819 57.05 -30.07 -58.26
CA ARG A 819 57.83 -29.51 -57.15
C ARG A 819 58.95 -30.49 -56.83
#